data_AF-A0A8H4SHT4-F1
#
_entry.id   AF-A0A8H4SHT4-F1
#
_cell.length_a   1.000
_cell.length_b   1.000
_cell.length_c   1.000
_cell.angle_alpha   90.00
_cell.angle_beta   90.00
_cell.angle_gamma   90.00
#
_symmetry.space_group_name_H-M   'P 1'
#
loop_
_entity.id
_entity.type
_entity.pdbx_description
1 polymer ?
#
loop_
_entity_poly.entity_id
_entity_poly.type
_entity_poly.pdbx_seq_one_letter_code
_entity_poly.pdbx_strand_id
1 'polypeptide(L)'
;MLRGQPTTSDLWMGLSEIATFASEPVYCIIDGVDESMDPIPELLQRLLGFLDTRSNFRLILLGRQHSFHKTDSIHHKIEIHPGLTKDDVDRVIETEINRSAILNTPALRDRVLTSIQNQSDGNFLWVKLMFGHLEKSLPLAHGLKRLNKLPRDLETIYEKLLLGLAKNLEEDELNLARKLFAFIVVSQRPLSIAEVQHLLAVDALSTSTDERRSIQDCLIPQLGRRISDLCGDLINIVNGCLQLVHLSVKDFLVRPKEQWPRHGKGRKIMEFRVPSEDAHRWFASACMEYLERCVDGSPLHDWDNPPELERRHPFLRYSATYMHTHMYQSGLPTDSSLNNIRNFFKSNRWIAWMEFLFMSLIEDDSFYSQVEEFNKFASWLGDKKTEILGSASASLKVAHEKRAREYGLEDSRTQQLGIFLHYLGYIHVSPPVDAPDTCAVQSTDPSVNLQQIMQIVQRNEPLPLQFKVDLLFRMIMHLQKVKRLTDPMQILFQMILQHASSMPVYVLLLVGNFYETIHKYEQAIGFYLVVLRKVEAKEGRVKFLILHSIGKIYSELGQYRTSLEFLRKALAGREKTLGTEHEDTLLTIDISCDVYEDLNQYSYSLELLKKALVAREKTLRPEHEDTLFTLYNIGWVYYNLGQYTESLEFFYTALAGREKTLGPEHEDTLFNLYNIGWVYYKLGQYTESLDFFHTSLTGREKTLGPEHEDTLHTIDVICGICEYLSQYPDSLELRKKALIA
;
A
#
# COMPACT_ATOMS: atom_id res chain seq x y z
N MET A 1 -2.71 -10.25 -1.62
CA MET A 1 -3.86 -9.31 -1.54
C MET A 1 -3.37 -7.92 -1.89
N LEU A 2 -3.86 -7.31 -2.98
CA LEU A 2 -3.64 -5.90 -3.24
C LEU A 2 -4.45 -5.10 -2.20
N ARG A 3 -3.78 -4.28 -1.39
CA ARG A 3 -4.43 -3.43 -0.37
C ARG A 3 -4.65 -2.05 -0.98
N GLY A 4 -5.90 -1.60 -1.11
CA GLY A 4 -6.22 -0.27 -1.62
C GLY A 4 -7.65 -0.16 -2.14
N GLN A 5 -8.14 1.07 -2.31
CA GLN A 5 -9.45 1.27 -2.95
C GLN A 5 -9.39 0.82 -4.42
N PRO A 6 -10.49 0.27 -4.96
CA PRO A 6 -10.53 -0.30 -6.32
C PRO A 6 -10.30 0.71 -7.45
N THR A 7 -10.22 1.98 -7.12
CA THR A 7 -10.00 3.11 -8.03
C THR A 7 -8.56 3.60 -8.06
N THR A 8 -7.71 3.14 -7.14
CA THR A 8 -6.31 3.58 -7.04
C THR A 8 -5.50 3.08 -8.23
N SER A 9 -4.66 3.96 -8.78
CA SER A 9 -3.70 3.59 -9.85
C SER A 9 -2.85 2.39 -9.46
N ASP A 10 -2.51 2.28 -8.17
CA ASP A 10 -1.70 1.20 -7.61
C ASP A 10 -2.38 -0.16 -7.72
N LEU A 11 -3.71 -0.24 -7.50
CA LEU A 11 -4.45 -1.49 -7.76
C LEU A 11 -4.37 -1.88 -9.24
N TRP A 12 -4.53 -0.91 -10.14
CA TRP A 12 -4.50 -1.17 -11.58
C TRP A 12 -3.11 -1.57 -12.09
N MET A 13 -2.06 -0.97 -11.52
CA MET A 13 -0.67 -1.37 -11.78
C MET A 13 -0.42 -2.79 -11.27
N GLY A 14 -0.80 -3.09 -10.02
CA GLY A 14 -0.65 -4.43 -9.46
C GLY A 14 -1.46 -5.50 -10.21
N LEU A 15 -2.68 -5.20 -10.64
CA LEU A 15 -3.45 -6.10 -11.52
C LEU A 15 -2.78 -6.29 -12.89
N SER A 16 -2.12 -5.26 -13.40
CA SER A 16 -1.39 -5.32 -14.68
C SER A 16 -0.09 -6.12 -14.55
N GLU A 17 0.62 -6.02 -13.43
CA GLU A 17 1.79 -6.83 -13.10
C GLU A 17 1.42 -8.30 -12.90
N ILE A 18 0.38 -8.61 -12.12
CA ILE A 18 -0.10 -10.00 -12.00
C ILE A 18 -0.46 -10.55 -13.38
N ALA A 19 -1.03 -9.71 -14.25
CA ALA A 19 -1.38 -10.11 -15.61
C ALA A 19 -0.19 -10.33 -16.55
N THR A 20 1.01 -9.78 -16.27
CA THR A 20 2.21 -10.06 -17.07
C THR A 20 2.84 -11.40 -16.70
N PHE A 21 2.68 -11.86 -15.46
CA PHE A 21 3.26 -13.13 -14.99
C PHE A 21 2.30 -14.33 -15.05
N ALA A 22 0.99 -14.10 -15.12
CA ALA A 22 0.01 -15.19 -15.11
C ALA A 22 -0.13 -15.89 -16.48
N SER A 23 0.43 -17.08 -16.59
CA SER A 23 0.24 -18.02 -17.71
C SER A 23 -1.10 -18.77 -17.66
N GLU A 24 -1.72 -18.85 -16.48
CA GLU A 24 -2.99 -19.55 -16.23
C GLU A 24 -4.18 -18.59 -16.05
N PRO A 25 -5.44 -19.09 -16.08
CA PRO A 25 -6.61 -18.27 -15.81
C PRO A 25 -6.61 -17.73 -14.37
N VAL A 26 -6.50 -16.41 -14.21
CA VAL A 26 -6.49 -15.75 -12.89
C VAL A 26 -7.91 -15.42 -12.47
N TYR A 27 -8.35 -15.98 -11.34
CA TYR A 27 -9.62 -15.62 -10.70
C TYR A 27 -9.37 -14.54 -9.66
N CYS A 28 -9.87 -13.34 -9.91
CA CYS A 28 -9.74 -12.21 -9.00
C CYS A 28 -11.10 -11.88 -8.39
N ILE A 29 -11.17 -11.90 -7.06
CA ILE A 29 -12.33 -11.46 -6.31
C ILE A 29 -12.05 -10.03 -5.84
N ILE A 30 -12.86 -9.09 -6.28
CA ILE A 30 -12.85 -7.71 -5.81
C ILE A 30 -14.09 -7.52 -4.95
N ASP A 31 -13.87 -7.37 -3.65
CA ASP A 31 -14.92 -7.08 -2.67
C ASP A 31 -14.99 -5.57 -2.38
N GLY A 32 -16.17 -5.07 -1.99
CA GLY A 32 -16.40 -3.66 -1.71
C GLY A 32 -16.38 -2.74 -2.94
N VAL A 33 -16.76 -3.26 -4.12
CA VAL A 33 -16.74 -2.51 -5.40
C VAL A 33 -17.67 -1.30 -5.35
N ASP A 34 -18.76 -1.42 -4.61
CA ASP A 34 -19.72 -0.37 -4.36
C ASP A 34 -19.34 0.62 -3.25
N GLU A 35 -18.14 0.45 -2.72
CA GLU A 35 -17.51 1.31 -1.71
C GLU A 35 -16.41 2.18 -2.35
N SER A 36 -16.25 2.08 -3.67
CA SER A 36 -15.47 2.96 -4.54
C SER A 36 -15.90 4.42 -4.40
N MET A 37 -14.92 5.32 -4.32
CA MET A 37 -15.16 6.77 -4.34
C MET A 37 -15.60 7.27 -5.73
N ASP A 38 -15.22 6.55 -6.79
CA ASP A 38 -15.66 6.84 -8.17
C ASP A 38 -17.01 6.17 -8.47
N PRO A 39 -17.81 6.73 -9.41
CA PRO A 39 -19.04 6.09 -9.86
C PRO A 39 -18.81 4.65 -10.34
N ILE A 40 -19.62 3.71 -9.84
CA ILE A 40 -19.55 2.28 -10.22
C ILE A 40 -19.54 2.05 -11.73
N PRO A 41 -20.29 2.79 -12.57
CA PRO A 41 -20.19 2.63 -14.04
C PRO A 41 -18.79 2.90 -14.59
N GLU A 42 -18.06 3.88 -14.06
CA GLU A 42 -16.69 4.19 -14.50
C GLU A 42 -15.71 3.10 -14.06
N LEU A 43 -15.84 2.62 -12.82
CA LEU A 43 -15.07 1.49 -12.30
C LEU A 43 -15.29 0.24 -13.16
N LEU A 44 -16.54 -0.08 -13.46
CA LEU A 44 -16.91 -1.21 -14.32
C LEU A 44 -16.37 -1.03 -15.74
N GLN A 45 -16.42 0.17 -16.30
CA GLN A 45 -15.85 0.44 -17.62
C GLN A 45 -14.33 0.21 -17.67
N ARG A 46 -13.61 0.62 -16.61
CA ARG A 46 -12.16 0.35 -16.48
C ARG A 46 -11.88 -1.14 -16.34
N LEU A 47 -12.65 -1.86 -15.53
CA LEU A 47 -12.53 -3.31 -15.34
C LEU A 47 -12.82 -4.07 -16.64
N LEU A 48 -13.87 -3.68 -17.36
CA LEU A 48 -14.20 -4.25 -18.67
C LEU A 48 -13.07 -4.00 -19.67
N GLY A 49 -12.53 -2.76 -19.72
CA GLY A 49 -11.39 -2.44 -20.58
C GLY A 49 -10.09 -3.18 -20.21
N PHE A 50 -9.93 -3.62 -18.95
CA PHE A 50 -8.86 -4.50 -18.52
C PHE A 50 -9.10 -5.93 -19.02
N LEU A 51 -10.30 -6.50 -18.75
CA LEU A 51 -10.71 -7.84 -19.15
C LEU A 51 -10.73 -8.04 -20.67
N ASP A 52 -11.17 -7.04 -21.43
CA ASP A 52 -11.15 -7.04 -22.90
C ASP A 52 -9.75 -7.24 -23.47
N THR A 53 -8.71 -6.94 -22.68
CA THR A 53 -7.31 -7.06 -23.10
C THR A 53 -6.55 -8.21 -22.44
N ARG A 54 -7.19 -8.91 -21.51
CA ARG A 54 -6.61 -9.98 -20.71
C ARG A 54 -7.62 -11.12 -20.58
N SER A 55 -7.70 -11.97 -21.61
CA SER A 55 -8.65 -13.08 -21.67
C SER A 55 -8.41 -14.20 -20.66
N ASN A 56 -7.23 -14.21 -20.02
CA ASN A 56 -6.89 -15.10 -18.91
C ASN A 56 -7.51 -14.65 -17.57
N PHE A 57 -7.99 -13.42 -17.43
CA PHE A 57 -8.61 -13.00 -16.18
C PHE A 57 -10.09 -13.36 -16.10
N ARG A 58 -10.51 -13.76 -14.90
CA ARG A 58 -11.89 -13.98 -14.48
C ARG A 58 -12.11 -13.14 -13.24
N LEU A 59 -13.13 -12.31 -13.26
CA LEU A 59 -13.38 -11.35 -12.20
C LEU A 59 -14.71 -11.65 -11.51
N ILE A 60 -14.70 -11.69 -10.19
CA ILE A 60 -15.90 -11.71 -9.36
C ILE A 60 -15.93 -10.39 -8.61
N LEU A 61 -17.01 -9.63 -8.83
CA LEU A 61 -17.27 -8.38 -8.13
C LEU A 61 -18.28 -8.65 -7.02
N LEU A 62 -17.88 -8.37 -5.79
CA LEU A 62 -18.76 -8.41 -4.64
C LEU A 62 -19.09 -6.99 -4.21
N GLY A 63 -20.36 -6.78 -3.88
CA GLY A 63 -20.87 -5.50 -3.40
C GLY A 63 -22.39 -5.51 -3.25
N ARG A 64 -22.94 -4.44 -2.68
CA ARG A 64 -24.37 -4.40 -2.33
C ARG A 64 -25.24 -4.31 -3.59
N GLN A 65 -26.34 -5.07 -3.58
CA GLN A 65 -27.25 -5.22 -4.73
C GLN A 65 -27.77 -3.89 -5.31
N HIS A 66 -28.05 -2.91 -4.45
CA HIS A 66 -28.58 -1.61 -4.88
C HIS A 66 -27.57 -0.76 -5.66
N SER A 67 -26.28 -1.04 -5.47
CA SER A 67 -25.18 -0.31 -6.09
C SER A 67 -24.95 -0.76 -7.54
N PHE A 68 -25.30 -2.02 -7.86
CA PHE A 68 -25.27 -2.59 -9.21
C PHE A 68 -26.58 -2.43 -10.00
N HIS A 69 -27.64 -1.89 -9.39
CA HIS A 69 -28.96 -1.75 -10.03
C HIS A 69 -29.00 -0.77 -11.22
N LYS A 70 -27.95 0.02 -11.45
CA LYS A 70 -27.88 0.97 -12.58
C LYS A 70 -27.07 0.47 -13.77
N THR A 71 -26.56 -0.75 -13.74
CA THR A 71 -25.75 -1.33 -14.80
C THR A 71 -26.51 -2.46 -15.48
N ASP A 72 -27.30 -2.12 -16.50
CA ASP A 72 -28.13 -3.03 -17.29
C ASP A 72 -27.33 -4.03 -18.16
N SER A 73 -25.99 -4.09 -18.04
CA SER A 73 -25.09 -4.79 -18.96
C SER A 73 -24.32 -5.99 -18.37
N ILE A 74 -24.57 -6.42 -17.13
CA ILE A 74 -23.86 -7.57 -16.54
C ILE A 74 -24.69 -8.85 -16.70
N HIS A 75 -24.22 -9.77 -17.55
CA HIS A 75 -24.93 -11.00 -17.92
C HIS A 75 -24.87 -12.16 -16.91
N HIS A 76 -24.07 -12.04 -15.84
CA HIS A 76 -23.91 -13.10 -14.84
C HIS A 76 -24.06 -12.52 -13.43
N LYS A 77 -25.08 -12.98 -12.71
CA LYS A 77 -25.35 -12.62 -11.31
C LYS A 77 -25.14 -13.86 -10.46
N ILE A 78 -24.15 -13.86 -9.57
CA ILE A 78 -23.99 -14.90 -8.55
C ILE A 78 -24.98 -14.58 -7.44
N GLU A 79 -26.01 -15.40 -7.28
CA GLU A 79 -26.95 -15.26 -6.16
C GLU A 79 -26.45 -16.06 -4.96
N ILE A 80 -26.10 -15.35 -3.87
CA ILE A 80 -25.81 -15.98 -2.58
C ILE A 80 -27.14 -16.28 -1.90
N HIS A 81 -27.48 -17.56 -1.77
CA HIS A 81 -28.70 -17.99 -1.08
C HIS A 81 -28.46 -18.17 0.42
N PRO A 82 -29.43 -17.83 1.30
CA PRO A 82 -29.31 -18.01 2.75
C PRO A 82 -28.97 -19.42 3.20
N GLY A 83 -29.35 -20.43 2.40
CA GLY A 83 -29.02 -21.84 2.66
C GLY A 83 -27.53 -22.17 2.55
N LEU A 84 -26.79 -21.49 1.66
CA LEU A 84 -25.35 -21.69 1.48
C LEU A 84 -24.55 -21.10 2.64
N THR A 85 -24.98 -19.94 3.15
CA THR A 85 -24.31 -19.27 4.28
C THR A 85 -24.63 -19.91 5.63
N LYS A 86 -25.70 -20.70 5.72
CA LYS A 86 -26.20 -21.21 6.99
C LYS A 86 -25.24 -22.20 7.65
N ASP A 87 -24.75 -23.18 6.89
CA ASP A 87 -23.84 -24.20 7.41
C ASP A 87 -22.50 -23.60 7.88
N ASP A 88 -22.00 -22.60 7.17
CA ASP A 88 -20.79 -21.89 7.52
C ASP A 88 -20.99 -21.01 8.77
N VAL A 89 -22.13 -20.31 8.87
CA VAL A 89 -22.49 -19.55 10.07
C VAL A 89 -22.64 -20.49 11.27
N ASP A 90 -23.24 -21.67 11.09
CA ASP A 90 -23.39 -22.67 12.14
C ASP A 90 -22.02 -23.15 12.65
N ARG A 91 -21.07 -23.42 11.74
CA ARG A 91 -19.68 -23.77 12.11
C ARG A 91 -18.99 -22.65 12.88
N VAL A 92 -19.16 -21.39 12.46
CA VAL A 92 -18.60 -20.22 13.16
C VAL A 92 -19.19 -20.10 14.57
N ILE A 93 -20.51 -20.23 14.71
CA ILE A 93 -21.20 -20.20 16.00
C ILE A 93 -20.67 -21.30 16.92
N GLU A 94 -20.57 -22.54 16.44
CA GLU A 94 -20.02 -23.65 17.23
C GLU A 94 -18.58 -23.39 17.66
N THR A 95 -17.76 -22.88 16.75
CA THR A 95 -16.34 -22.57 17.00
C THR A 95 -16.21 -21.50 18.09
N GLU A 96 -16.97 -20.41 18.00
CA GLU A 96 -16.94 -19.32 18.99
C GLU A 96 -17.49 -19.77 20.36
N ILE A 97 -18.54 -20.61 20.41
CA ILE A 97 -19.00 -21.22 21.66
C ILE A 97 -17.91 -22.09 22.28
N ASN A 98 -17.23 -22.92 21.48
CA ASN A 98 -16.19 -23.83 21.97
C ASN A 98 -14.97 -23.06 22.52
N ARG A 99 -14.63 -21.91 21.92
CA ARG A 99 -13.55 -21.02 22.39
C ARG A 99 -13.86 -20.37 23.73
N SER A 100 -15.12 -20.07 23.99
CA SER A 100 -15.53 -19.36 25.21
C SER A 100 -15.79 -20.32 26.36
N ALA A 101 -14.93 -20.30 27.39
CA ALA A 101 -15.10 -21.12 28.59
C ALA A 101 -16.45 -20.90 29.30
N ILE A 102 -17.08 -19.74 29.10
CA ILE A 102 -18.32 -19.34 29.76
C ILE A 102 -19.55 -19.70 28.90
N LEU A 103 -19.49 -19.48 27.58
CA LEU A 103 -20.60 -19.83 26.69
C LEU A 103 -20.67 -21.35 26.44
N ASN A 104 -19.56 -22.07 26.61
CA ASN A 104 -19.50 -23.54 26.53
C ASN A 104 -20.13 -24.27 27.74
N THR A 105 -20.66 -23.55 28.73
CA THR A 105 -21.34 -24.20 29.86
C THR A 105 -22.62 -24.89 29.37
N PRO A 106 -22.95 -26.14 29.78
CA PRO A 106 -24.10 -26.88 29.25
C PRO A 106 -25.44 -26.14 29.33
N ALA A 107 -25.65 -25.33 30.37
CA ALA A 107 -26.87 -24.54 30.55
C ALA A 107 -27.03 -23.37 29.57
N LEU A 108 -25.93 -22.89 28.97
CA LEU A 108 -25.89 -21.76 28.04
C LEU A 108 -25.69 -22.21 26.60
N ARG A 109 -24.87 -23.23 26.37
CA ARG A 109 -24.50 -23.75 25.04
C ARG A 109 -25.70 -23.91 24.11
N ASP A 110 -26.68 -24.73 24.51
CA ASP A 110 -27.84 -25.03 23.67
C ASP A 110 -28.70 -23.78 23.41
N ARG A 111 -28.88 -22.93 24.42
CA ARG A 111 -29.68 -21.71 24.28
C ARG A 111 -28.99 -20.65 23.41
N VAL A 112 -27.67 -20.51 23.52
CA VAL A 112 -26.85 -19.60 22.69
C VAL A 112 -26.89 -20.07 21.25
N LEU A 113 -26.61 -21.36 21.02
CA LEU A 113 -26.65 -22.00 19.71
C LEU A 113 -28.01 -21.76 19.05
N THR A 114 -29.10 -22.18 19.68
CA THR A 114 -30.45 -22.01 19.09
C THR A 114 -30.85 -20.53 18.91
N SER A 115 -30.49 -19.64 19.84
CA SER A 115 -30.93 -18.23 19.75
C SER A 115 -30.15 -17.43 18.71
N ILE A 116 -28.84 -17.66 18.59
CA ILE A 116 -27.98 -16.97 17.62
C ILE A 116 -28.20 -17.55 16.22
N GLN A 117 -28.30 -18.88 16.07
CA GLN A 117 -28.58 -19.50 14.77
C GLN A 117 -29.91 -19.04 14.17
N ASN A 118 -30.96 -18.95 14.98
CA ASN A 118 -32.28 -18.51 14.49
C ASN A 118 -32.36 -17.02 14.17
N GLN A 119 -31.42 -16.20 14.66
CA GLN A 119 -31.46 -14.74 14.51
C GLN A 119 -30.30 -14.18 13.68
N SER A 120 -29.33 -15.01 13.29
CA SER A 120 -28.18 -14.58 12.49
C SER A 120 -28.58 -14.20 11.07
N ASP A 121 -29.60 -14.84 10.52
CA ASP A 121 -30.11 -14.65 9.15
C ASP A 121 -28.98 -14.68 8.09
N GLY A 122 -27.95 -15.51 8.32
CA GLY A 122 -26.78 -15.64 7.45
C GLY A 122 -25.69 -14.57 7.64
N ASN A 123 -25.81 -13.67 8.63
CA ASN A 123 -24.89 -12.56 8.85
C ASN A 123 -23.73 -12.91 9.81
N PHE A 124 -22.57 -13.28 9.25
CA PHE A 124 -21.36 -13.60 10.00
C PHE A 124 -20.88 -12.49 10.94
N LEU A 125 -20.94 -11.23 10.48
CA LEU A 125 -20.50 -10.09 11.27
C LEU A 125 -21.39 -9.89 12.50
N TRP A 126 -22.71 -10.01 12.32
CA TRP A 126 -23.67 -9.91 13.43
C TRP A 126 -23.38 -10.98 14.48
N VAL A 127 -23.12 -12.22 14.05
CA VAL A 127 -22.75 -13.33 14.92
C VAL A 127 -21.49 -13.00 15.72
N LYS A 128 -20.42 -12.58 15.03
CA LYS A 128 -19.13 -12.24 15.68
C LYS A 128 -19.27 -11.13 16.72
N LEU A 129 -19.97 -10.04 16.37
CA LEU A 129 -20.22 -8.92 17.29
C LEU A 129 -21.10 -9.36 18.48
N MET A 130 -22.06 -10.26 18.26
CA MET A 130 -22.89 -10.80 19.33
C MET A 130 -22.08 -11.63 20.32
N PHE A 131 -21.16 -12.46 19.86
CA PHE A 131 -20.27 -13.22 20.74
C PHE A 131 -19.42 -12.28 21.60
N GLY A 132 -18.74 -11.30 21.00
CA GLY A 132 -17.97 -10.30 21.75
C GLY A 132 -18.81 -9.55 22.79
N HIS A 133 -20.04 -9.15 22.43
CA HIS A 133 -20.95 -8.49 23.36
C HIS A 133 -21.43 -9.42 24.50
N LEU A 134 -21.66 -10.71 24.23
CA LEU A 134 -22.09 -11.67 25.24
C LEU A 134 -20.96 -11.96 26.25
N GLU A 135 -19.73 -12.18 25.77
CA GLU A 135 -18.55 -12.46 26.60
C GLU A 135 -18.23 -11.33 27.56
N LYS A 136 -18.29 -10.08 27.10
CA LYS A 136 -18.01 -8.88 27.93
C LYS A 136 -19.05 -8.59 29.00
N SER A 137 -20.13 -9.37 29.09
CA SER A 137 -21.27 -9.06 29.94
C SER A 137 -21.60 -10.13 30.97
N LEU A 138 -20.79 -10.19 32.01
CA LEU A 138 -20.97 -11.18 33.09
C LEU A 138 -20.94 -10.52 34.47
N PRO A 139 -21.82 -10.99 35.38
CA PRO A 139 -22.04 -12.42 35.70
C PRO A 139 -23.22 -13.14 35.00
N LEU A 140 -23.19 -14.48 35.06
CA LEU A 140 -24.02 -15.52 34.37
C LEU A 140 -25.53 -15.21 34.24
N ALA A 141 -26.14 -14.57 35.25
CA ALA A 141 -27.57 -14.27 35.29
C ALA A 141 -28.00 -13.20 34.25
N HIS A 142 -27.09 -12.31 33.85
CA HIS A 142 -27.37 -11.29 32.85
C HIS A 142 -27.31 -11.82 31.41
N GLY A 143 -26.48 -12.84 31.16
CA GLY A 143 -26.36 -13.49 29.84
C GLY A 143 -27.67 -14.14 29.39
N LEU A 144 -28.33 -14.89 30.28
CA LEU A 144 -29.62 -15.54 29.98
C LEU A 144 -30.76 -14.55 29.70
N LYS A 145 -30.81 -13.41 30.40
CA LYS A 145 -31.80 -12.34 30.10
C LYS A 145 -31.52 -11.63 28.78
N ARG A 146 -30.25 -11.53 28.36
CA ARG A 146 -29.84 -10.87 27.12
C ARG A 146 -30.09 -11.73 25.88
N LEU A 147 -29.95 -13.06 25.99
CA LEU A 147 -30.32 -13.99 24.91
C LEU A 147 -31.79 -13.88 24.49
N ASN A 148 -32.68 -13.53 25.43
CA ASN A 148 -34.10 -13.27 25.12
C ASN A 148 -34.36 -11.90 24.45
N LYS A 149 -33.35 -11.02 24.35
CA LYS A 149 -33.45 -9.66 23.77
C LYS A 149 -32.28 -9.34 22.84
N LEU A 150 -31.94 -10.31 21.99
CA LEU A 150 -30.92 -10.13 20.96
C LEU A 150 -31.37 -9.05 19.95
N PRO A 151 -30.45 -8.17 19.51
CA PRO A 151 -30.72 -7.20 18.45
C PRO A 151 -30.96 -7.92 17.12
N ARG A 152 -31.94 -7.50 16.32
CA ARG A 152 -32.33 -8.23 15.10
C ARG A 152 -31.45 -7.94 13.88
N ASP A 153 -30.74 -6.82 13.90
CA ASP A 153 -29.91 -6.36 12.79
C ASP A 153 -28.59 -5.76 13.31
N LEU A 154 -27.66 -5.51 12.39
CA LEU A 154 -26.36 -4.88 12.67
C LEU A 154 -26.52 -3.47 13.24
N GLU A 155 -27.52 -2.72 12.78
CA GLU A 155 -27.75 -1.35 13.24
C GLU A 155 -28.04 -1.30 14.75
N THR A 156 -28.93 -2.17 15.21
CA THR A 156 -29.27 -2.28 16.64
C THR A 156 -28.07 -2.72 17.47
N ILE A 157 -27.14 -3.52 16.91
CA ILE A 157 -25.86 -3.84 17.57
C ILE A 157 -25.00 -2.59 17.69
N TYR A 158 -24.80 -1.85 16.60
CA TYR A 158 -23.99 -0.64 16.60
C TYR A 158 -24.52 0.39 17.58
N GLU A 159 -25.84 0.61 17.60
CA GLU A 159 -26.49 1.46 18.58
C GLU A 159 -26.20 1.00 20.02
N LYS A 160 -26.30 -0.30 20.30
CA LYS A 160 -26.02 -0.84 21.64
C LYS A 160 -24.56 -0.67 22.05
N LEU A 161 -23.62 -0.94 21.15
CA LEU A 161 -22.18 -0.79 21.40
C LEU A 161 -21.82 0.68 21.66
N LEU A 162 -22.25 1.59 20.78
CA LEU A 162 -22.03 3.03 20.94
C LEU A 162 -22.73 3.58 22.19
N LEU A 163 -23.95 3.10 22.52
CA LEU A 163 -24.63 3.45 23.78
C LEU A 163 -23.87 2.93 25.01
N GLY A 164 -23.15 1.82 24.89
CA GLY A 164 -22.26 1.29 25.92
C GLY A 164 -21.09 2.23 26.14
N LEU A 165 -20.40 2.61 25.07
CA LEU A 165 -19.29 3.55 25.09
C LEU A 165 -19.72 4.91 25.67
N ALA A 166 -20.77 5.55 25.14
CA ALA A 166 -21.26 6.85 25.63
C ALA A 166 -21.76 6.87 27.10
N LYS A 167 -21.94 5.71 27.74
CA LYS A 167 -22.26 5.64 29.18
C LYS A 167 -21.03 5.50 30.05
N ASN A 168 -19.99 4.90 29.53
CA ASN A 168 -18.80 4.52 30.28
C ASN A 168 -17.67 5.54 30.13
N LEU A 169 -17.64 6.28 29.01
CA LEU A 169 -16.62 7.29 28.73
C LEU A 169 -16.94 8.62 29.41
N GLU A 170 -15.91 9.26 29.96
CA GLU A 170 -15.96 10.66 30.38
C GLU A 170 -15.97 11.61 29.17
N GLU A 171 -16.22 12.92 29.38
CA GLU A 171 -16.39 13.88 28.28
C GLU A 171 -15.13 14.04 27.41
N ASP A 172 -13.94 14.05 28.03
CA ASP A 172 -12.67 14.11 27.31
C ASP A 172 -12.38 12.82 26.52
N GLU A 173 -12.69 11.67 27.10
CA GLU A 173 -12.55 10.37 26.47
C GLU A 173 -13.51 10.20 25.30
N LEU A 174 -14.75 10.69 25.45
CA LEU A 174 -15.75 10.70 24.40
C LEU A 174 -15.30 11.57 23.23
N ASN A 175 -14.73 12.76 23.50
CA ASN A 175 -14.15 13.60 22.45
C ASN A 175 -12.98 12.92 21.73
N LEU A 176 -12.12 12.20 22.46
CA LEU A 176 -11.03 11.44 21.86
C LEU A 176 -11.54 10.27 21.00
N ALA A 177 -12.55 9.54 21.47
CA ALA A 177 -13.19 8.47 20.70
C ALA A 177 -13.82 9.00 19.39
N ARG A 178 -14.50 10.15 19.44
CA ARG A 178 -15.07 10.83 18.26
C ARG A 178 -14.01 11.16 17.22
N LYS A 179 -12.87 11.70 17.68
CA LYS A 179 -11.70 12.03 16.86
C LYS A 179 -11.13 10.76 16.18
N LEU A 180 -10.97 9.68 16.94
CA LEU A 180 -10.49 8.39 16.41
C LEU A 180 -11.43 7.82 15.34
N PHE A 181 -12.75 7.81 15.59
CA PHE A 181 -13.71 7.37 14.58
C PHE A 181 -13.65 8.24 13.33
N ALA A 182 -13.58 9.56 13.49
CA ALA A 182 -13.45 10.47 12.36
C ALA A 182 -12.19 10.17 11.53
N PHE A 183 -11.04 9.98 12.18
CA PHE A 183 -9.77 9.65 11.52
C PHE A 183 -9.86 8.40 10.66
N ILE A 184 -10.35 7.30 11.24
CA ILE A 184 -10.40 6.00 10.55
C ILE A 184 -11.42 6.03 9.40
N VAL A 185 -12.49 6.80 9.56
CA VAL A 185 -13.54 6.93 8.53
C VAL A 185 -13.05 7.70 7.31
N VAL A 186 -12.32 8.79 7.51
CA VAL A 186 -11.87 9.68 6.42
C VAL A 186 -10.48 9.34 5.90
N SER A 187 -9.68 8.58 6.65
CA SER A 187 -8.35 8.16 6.20
C SER A 187 -8.45 7.39 4.90
N GLN A 188 -7.66 7.77 3.89
CA GLN A 188 -7.66 7.12 2.58
C GLN A 188 -7.10 5.68 2.63
N ARG A 189 -6.41 5.34 3.73
CA ARG A 189 -5.87 4.01 4.04
C ARG A 189 -5.83 3.75 5.55
N PRO A 190 -5.65 2.50 6.00
CA PRO A 190 -5.35 2.20 7.41
C PRO A 190 -4.16 3.02 7.91
N LEU A 191 -4.29 3.57 9.12
CA LEU A 191 -3.24 4.36 9.78
C LEU A 191 -2.58 3.54 10.88
N SER A 192 -1.25 3.62 10.96
CA SER A 192 -0.48 3.05 12.07
C SER A 192 -0.78 3.79 13.38
N ILE A 193 -0.58 3.12 14.52
CA ILE A 193 -0.70 3.76 15.84
C ILE A 193 0.23 4.99 15.93
N ALA A 194 1.43 4.91 15.36
CA ALA A 194 2.39 6.01 15.37
C ALA A 194 1.89 7.24 14.58
N GLU A 195 1.24 7.03 13.43
CA GLU A 195 0.59 8.10 12.67
C GLU A 195 -0.54 8.76 13.45
N VAL A 196 -1.44 7.95 14.03
CA VAL A 196 -2.57 8.44 14.84
C VAL A 196 -2.09 9.21 16.05
N GLN A 197 -0.99 8.78 16.68
CA GLN A 197 -0.44 9.43 17.86
C GLN A 197 0.10 10.84 17.56
N HIS A 198 0.81 11.00 16.44
CA HIS A 198 1.30 12.31 16.00
C HIS A 198 0.16 13.24 15.57
N LEU A 199 -0.86 12.68 14.92
CA LEU A 199 -2.04 13.42 14.52
C LEU A 199 -2.83 13.96 15.73
N LEU A 200 -3.04 13.13 16.75
CA LEU A 200 -3.65 13.56 18.02
C LEU A 200 -2.81 14.60 18.75
N ALA A 201 -1.48 14.46 18.72
CA ALA A 201 -0.58 15.43 19.32
C ALA A 201 -0.64 16.79 18.63
N VAL A 202 -0.74 16.84 17.29
CA VAL A 202 -0.94 18.11 16.56
C VAL A 202 -2.25 18.77 16.91
N ASP A 203 -3.34 18.01 16.99
CA ASP A 203 -4.65 18.54 17.37
C ASP A 203 -4.68 19.05 18.83
N ALA A 204 -3.91 18.43 19.74
CA ALA A 204 -3.73 18.95 21.10
C ALA A 204 -2.91 20.25 21.11
N LEU A 205 -1.95 20.42 20.19
CA LEU A 205 -1.16 21.64 20.07
C LEU A 205 -1.93 22.79 19.43
N SER A 206 -2.81 22.52 18.48
CA SER A 206 -3.64 23.53 17.80
C SER A 206 -4.63 24.21 18.75
N THR A 207 -5.00 23.51 19.83
CA THR A 207 -5.91 23.99 20.87
C THR A 207 -5.19 24.60 22.09
N SER A 208 -3.85 24.51 22.15
CA SER A 208 -3.01 25.02 23.23
C SER A 208 -2.54 26.46 22.95
N THR A 209 -2.51 27.31 23.98
CA THR A 209 -1.92 28.67 23.90
C THR A 209 -0.40 28.68 24.11
N ASP A 210 0.20 27.54 24.45
CA ASP A 210 1.64 27.41 24.71
C ASP A 210 2.41 27.01 23.46
N GLU A 211 2.99 28.00 22.78
CA GLU A 211 3.78 27.83 21.55
C GLU A 211 5.10 27.05 21.75
N ARG A 212 5.52 26.77 22.99
CA ARG A 212 6.78 26.05 23.28
C ARG A 212 6.64 24.54 23.31
N ARG A 213 5.42 24.00 23.33
CA ARG A 213 5.19 22.55 23.35
C ARG A 213 5.53 21.91 22.01
N SER A 214 6.32 20.86 22.04
CA SER A 214 6.63 20.03 20.88
C SER A 214 5.59 18.92 20.71
N ILE A 215 5.56 18.30 19.52
CA ILE A 215 4.70 17.14 19.26
C ILE A 215 5.02 16.00 20.25
N GLN A 216 6.28 15.88 20.68
CA GLN A 216 6.72 14.80 21.56
C GLN A 216 6.21 14.95 22.99
N ASP A 217 5.90 16.17 23.41
CA ASP A 217 5.31 16.45 24.73
C ASP A 217 3.83 16.07 24.81
N CYS A 218 3.16 15.91 23.66
CA CYS A 218 1.72 15.61 23.57
C CYS A 218 1.42 14.15 23.21
N LEU A 219 2.45 13.30 23.13
CA LEU A 219 2.31 11.87 22.84
C LEU A 219 1.56 11.14 23.98
N ILE A 220 0.53 10.39 23.61
CA ILE A 220 -0.29 9.63 24.57
C ILE A 220 0.37 8.27 24.86
N PRO A 221 0.74 7.97 26.12
CA PRO A 221 1.30 6.66 26.49
C PRO A 221 0.29 5.53 26.26
N GLN A 222 0.77 4.39 25.76
CA GLN A 222 -0.02 3.17 25.54
C GLN A 222 -1.30 3.38 24.70
N LEU A 223 -1.23 4.27 23.69
CA LEU A 223 -2.38 4.62 22.84
C LEU A 223 -3.11 3.40 22.27
N GLY A 224 -2.41 2.34 21.87
CA GLY A 224 -3.04 1.10 21.38
C GLY A 224 -4.05 0.48 22.34
N ARG A 225 -3.72 0.40 23.64
CA ARG A 225 -4.67 -0.10 24.67
C ARG A 225 -5.83 0.88 24.85
N ARG A 226 -5.51 2.17 24.89
CA ARG A 226 -6.51 3.24 25.06
C ARG A 226 -7.52 3.28 23.91
N ILE A 227 -7.09 3.03 22.67
CA ILE A 227 -7.99 2.90 21.51
C ILE A 227 -8.99 1.76 21.72
N SER A 228 -8.54 0.60 22.21
CA SER A 228 -9.44 -0.53 22.50
C SER A 228 -10.50 -0.16 23.55
N ASP A 229 -10.13 0.61 24.57
CA ASP A 229 -11.06 1.07 25.61
C ASP A 229 -12.06 2.12 25.08
N LEU A 230 -11.60 3.05 24.24
CA LEU A 230 -12.38 4.17 23.71
C LEU A 230 -13.33 3.78 22.58
N CYS A 231 -12.90 2.85 21.73
CA CYS A 231 -13.60 2.47 20.51
C CYS A 231 -14.30 1.10 20.60
N GLY A 232 -13.95 0.30 21.61
CA GLY A 232 -14.54 -1.02 21.85
C GLY A 232 -14.39 -1.97 20.66
N ASP A 233 -15.39 -2.81 20.45
CA ASP A 233 -15.40 -3.86 19.40
C ASP A 233 -15.68 -3.32 17.99
N LEU A 234 -15.63 -2.01 17.78
CA LEU A 234 -15.86 -1.39 16.48
C LEU A 234 -14.58 -1.16 15.68
N ILE A 235 -13.42 -1.20 16.35
CA ILE A 235 -12.09 -0.99 15.76
C ILE A 235 -11.15 -2.12 16.19
N ASN A 236 -10.43 -2.68 15.22
CA ASN A 236 -9.35 -3.63 15.42
C ASN A 236 -8.00 -2.98 15.17
N ILE A 237 -6.97 -3.49 15.85
CA ILE A 237 -5.58 -3.17 15.55
C ILE A 237 -4.96 -4.41 14.91
N VAL A 238 -4.67 -4.34 13.61
CA VAL A 238 -4.08 -5.43 12.83
C VAL A 238 -2.72 -4.95 12.32
N ASN A 239 -1.66 -5.70 12.64
CA ASN A 239 -0.26 -5.35 12.30
C ASN A 239 0.13 -3.91 12.72
N GLY A 240 -0.38 -3.45 13.87
CA GLY A 240 -0.11 -2.10 14.37
C GLY A 240 -0.89 -0.97 13.68
N CYS A 241 -1.83 -1.29 12.78
CA CYS A 241 -2.69 -0.33 12.09
C CYS A 241 -4.15 -0.42 12.57
N LEU A 242 -4.80 0.73 12.68
CA LEU A 242 -6.21 0.83 13.05
C LEU A 242 -7.09 0.54 11.84
N GLN A 243 -8.06 -0.35 12.01
CA GLN A 243 -9.04 -0.72 11.00
C GLN A 243 -10.42 -0.87 11.64
N LEU A 244 -11.47 -0.51 10.91
CA LEU A 244 -12.83 -0.86 11.34
C LEU A 244 -13.00 -2.37 11.31
N VAL A 245 -13.79 -2.92 12.23
CA VAL A 245 -14.14 -4.35 12.20
C VAL A 245 -14.85 -4.73 10.91
N HIS A 246 -15.61 -3.80 10.33
CA HIS A 246 -16.26 -3.96 9.04
C HIS A 246 -16.67 -2.60 8.46
N LEU A 247 -16.74 -2.44 7.13
CA LEU A 247 -17.07 -1.15 6.53
C LEU A 247 -18.50 -0.67 6.82
N SER A 248 -19.45 -1.58 7.06
CA SER A 248 -20.81 -1.17 7.47
C SER A 248 -20.86 -0.33 8.76
N VAL A 249 -19.80 -0.34 9.58
CA VAL A 249 -19.63 0.61 10.70
C VAL A 249 -19.40 2.03 10.18
N LYS A 250 -18.56 2.21 9.14
CA LYS A 250 -18.35 3.50 8.45
C LYS A 250 -19.68 4.05 7.94
N ASP A 251 -20.44 3.22 7.24
CA ASP A 251 -21.75 3.61 6.71
C ASP A 251 -22.70 4.07 7.80
N PHE A 252 -22.70 3.40 8.95
CA PHE A 252 -23.49 3.79 10.11
C PHE A 252 -23.05 5.14 10.69
N LEU A 253 -21.74 5.35 10.84
CA LEU A 253 -21.17 6.58 11.44
C LEU A 253 -21.37 7.83 10.57
N VAL A 254 -21.39 7.68 9.24
CA VAL A 254 -21.45 8.80 8.28
C VAL A 254 -22.88 9.21 7.90
N ARG A 255 -23.91 8.48 8.34
CA ARG A 255 -25.31 8.72 7.92
C ARG A 255 -25.76 10.17 8.10
N PRO A 256 -26.65 10.67 7.22
CA PRO A 256 -27.32 11.96 7.41
C PRO A 256 -27.96 12.06 8.80
N LYS A 257 -27.92 13.25 9.39
CA LYS A 257 -28.38 13.51 10.77
C LYS A 257 -29.85 13.08 10.97
N GLU A 258 -30.63 13.07 9.90
CA GLU A 258 -32.04 12.72 9.86
C GLU A 258 -32.30 11.24 10.11
N GLN A 259 -31.35 10.38 9.74
CA GLN A 259 -31.45 8.93 9.86
C GLN A 259 -31.07 8.42 11.26
N TRP A 260 -30.59 9.31 12.14
CA TRP A 260 -30.24 8.95 13.50
C TRP A 260 -31.40 9.12 14.49
N PRO A 261 -31.43 8.35 15.59
CA PRO A 261 -32.48 8.45 16.60
C PRO A 261 -32.57 9.84 17.25
N ARG A 262 -33.71 10.53 17.07
CA ARG A 262 -33.90 11.93 17.53
C ARG A 262 -34.35 12.08 18.99
N HIS A 263 -34.81 11.01 19.65
CA HIS A 263 -35.39 11.07 20.99
C HIS A 263 -34.86 9.97 21.94
N GLY A 264 -34.85 10.26 23.25
CA GLY A 264 -34.49 9.29 24.29
C GLY A 264 -32.99 9.00 24.41
N LYS A 265 -32.63 7.76 24.80
CA LYS A 265 -31.24 7.32 24.99
C LYS A 265 -30.40 7.41 23.70
N GLY A 266 -31.03 7.41 22.53
CA GLY A 266 -30.39 7.53 21.22
C GLY A 266 -29.76 8.89 20.92
N ARG A 267 -30.04 9.95 21.71
CA ARG A 267 -29.36 11.24 21.55
C ARG A 267 -27.86 11.17 21.87
N LYS A 268 -27.44 10.30 22.79
CA LYS A 268 -26.03 10.18 23.18
C LYS A 268 -25.15 9.53 22.11
N ILE A 269 -25.71 8.62 21.30
CA ILE A 269 -24.92 7.98 20.23
C ILE A 269 -24.67 8.90 19.04
N MET A 270 -25.50 9.93 18.86
CA MET A 270 -25.28 10.98 17.85
C MET A 270 -23.93 11.67 18.01
N GLU A 271 -23.34 11.63 19.20
CA GLU A 271 -22.03 12.24 19.45
C GLU A 271 -20.93 11.53 18.65
N PHE A 272 -21.08 10.23 18.37
CA PHE A 272 -20.15 9.45 17.54
C PHE A 272 -20.37 9.61 16.03
N ARG A 273 -21.42 10.31 15.60
CA ARG A 273 -21.65 10.59 14.18
C ARG A 273 -20.45 11.33 13.60
N VAL A 274 -19.96 10.89 12.44
CA VAL A 274 -18.85 11.50 11.72
C VAL A 274 -19.41 12.27 10.52
N PRO A 275 -19.51 13.61 10.57
CA PRO A 275 -19.82 14.39 9.38
C PRO A 275 -18.61 14.35 8.46
N SER A 276 -18.75 13.68 7.30
CA SER A 276 -17.61 13.42 6.39
C SER A 276 -16.87 14.71 6.01
N GLU A 277 -17.57 15.74 5.53
CA GLU A 277 -16.96 17.01 5.11
C GLU A 277 -16.20 17.71 6.25
N ASP A 278 -16.78 17.75 7.45
CA ASP A 278 -16.14 18.38 8.61
C ASP A 278 -14.91 17.58 9.07
N ALA A 279 -14.99 16.26 9.01
CA ALA A 279 -13.87 15.37 9.33
C ALA A 279 -12.73 15.53 8.31
N HIS A 280 -13.02 15.57 7.00
CA HIS A 280 -12.02 15.88 5.97
C HIS A 280 -11.41 17.27 6.16
N ARG A 281 -12.21 18.28 6.50
CA ARG A 281 -11.73 19.65 6.77
C ARG A 281 -10.75 19.68 7.94
N TRP A 282 -11.11 19.03 9.03
CA TRP A 282 -10.27 18.92 10.21
C TRP A 282 -8.99 18.13 9.91
N PHE A 283 -9.08 17.01 9.19
CA PHE A 283 -7.93 16.20 8.80
C PHE A 283 -6.96 16.97 7.90
N ALA A 284 -7.47 17.70 6.91
CA ALA A 284 -6.66 18.57 6.05
C ALA A 284 -5.92 19.64 6.86
N SER A 285 -6.59 20.23 7.86
CA SER A 285 -5.98 21.18 8.78
C SER A 285 -4.86 20.55 9.59
N ALA A 286 -5.09 19.36 10.15
CA ALA A 286 -4.09 18.66 10.94
C ALA A 286 -2.87 18.22 10.11
N CYS A 287 -3.07 17.78 8.86
CA CYS A 287 -1.97 17.49 7.94
C CYS A 287 -1.13 18.75 7.64
N MET A 288 -1.77 19.88 7.29
CA MET A 288 -1.05 21.15 7.08
C MET A 288 -0.27 21.55 8.32
N GLU A 289 -0.92 21.47 9.48
CA GLU A 289 -0.36 21.90 10.75
C GLU A 289 0.83 21.02 11.19
N TYR A 290 0.74 19.72 10.92
CA TYR A 290 1.86 18.80 11.09
C TYR A 290 3.02 19.20 10.17
N LEU A 291 2.77 19.45 8.89
CA LEU A 291 3.80 19.86 7.92
C LEU A 291 4.48 21.19 8.29
N GLU A 292 3.74 22.14 8.87
CA GLU A 292 4.31 23.40 9.36
C GLU A 292 5.25 23.21 10.55
N ARG A 293 4.95 22.25 11.44
CA ARG A 293 5.70 22.00 12.68
C ARG A 293 6.84 20.99 12.54
N CYS A 294 6.68 19.99 11.67
CA CYS A 294 7.50 18.79 11.63
C CYS A 294 8.84 18.97 10.91
N VAL A 295 8.95 19.98 10.03
CA VAL A 295 10.20 20.21 9.30
C VAL A 295 11.21 20.91 10.21
N ASP A 296 12.08 20.16 10.87
CA ASP A 296 13.26 20.74 11.52
C ASP A 296 14.17 21.36 10.46
N GLY A 297 14.26 22.70 10.45
CA GLY A 297 15.19 23.49 9.63
C GLY A 297 15.46 23.03 8.18
N SER A 298 14.71 23.58 7.21
CA SER A 298 15.09 23.79 5.78
C SER A 298 16.41 23.17 5.26
N PRO A 299 16.45 22.69 4.00
CA PRO A 299 15.64 21.62 3.41
C PRO A 299 16.05 20.26 3.98
N LEU A 300 15.23 19.20 3.82
CA LEU A 300 15.62 17.81 4.11
C LEU A 300 17.07 17.62 3.70
N HIS A 301 17.97 17.23 4.60
CA HIS A 301 19.37 17.14 4.24
C HIS A 301 19.53 16.18 3.07
N ASP A 302 20.49 16.43 2.17
CA ASP A 302 20.76 15.54 1.02
C ASP A 302 21.11 14.10 1.46
N TRP A 303 21.34 13.91 2.76
CA TRP A 303 21.65 12.66 3.43
C TRP A 303 20.46 12.06 4.20
N ASP A 304 19.32 12.73 4.28
CA ASP A 304 18.14 12.18 4.98
C ASP A 304 17.67 10.92 4.26
N ASN A 305 17.53 9.84 5.02
CA ASN A 305 17.06 8.55 4.55
C ASN A 305 15.53 8.49 4.78
N PRO A 306 14.68 8.24 3.76
CA PRO A 306 13.23 8.24 3.93
C PRO A 306 12.73 7.33 5.08
N PRO A 307 13.21 6.07 5.24
CA PRO A 307 12.93 5.24 6.41
C PRO A 307 13.29 5.88 7.76
N GLU A 308 14.42 6.59 7.84
CA GLU A 308 14.83 7.25 9.08
C GLU A 308 13.96 8.48 9.38
N LEU A 309 13.61 9.21 8.32
CA LEU A 309 12.71 10.35 8.38
C LEU A 309 11.30 9.90 8.81
N GLU A 310 10.82 8.77 8.31
CA GLU A 310 9.55 8.18 8.72
C GLU A 310 9.58 7.64 10.15
N ARG A 311 10.70 7.08 10.61
CA ARG A 311 10.85 6.70 12.03
C ARG A 311 10.78 7.91 12.96
N ARG A 312 11.40 9.03 12.57
CA ARG A 312 11.39 10.29 13.35
C ARG A 312 10.06 11.03 13.22
N HIS A 313 9.44 10.95 12.05
CA HIS A 313 8.23 11.68 11.66
C HIS A 313 7.20 10.76 10.98
N PRO A 314 6.55 9.85 11.73
CA PRO A 314 5.66 8.81 11.18
C PRO A 314 4.48 9.32 10.36
N PHE A 315 4.02 10.55 10.61
CA PHE A 315 2.87 11.14 9.92
C PHE A 315 3.26 12.05 8.75
N LEU A 316 4.57 12.24 8.50
CA LEU A 316 5.07 13.13 7.45
C LEU A 316 4.63 12.69 6.06
N ARG A 317 4.84 11.41 5.75
CA ARG A 317 4.48 10.87 4.45
C ARG A 317 3.00 10.91 4.17
N TYR A 318 2.19 10.47 5.12
CA TYR A 318 0.74 10.56 4.98
C TYR A 318 0.30 12.01 4.76
N SER A 319 0.73 12.92 5.64
CA SER A 319 0.38 14.34 5.55
C SER A 319 0.79 14.91 4.22
N ALA A 320 1.99 14.55 3.75
CA ALA A 320 2.52 15.12 2.54
C ALA A 320 1.73 14.68 1.30
N THR A 321 1.36 13.41 1.24
CA THR A 321 0.67 12.81 0.11
C THR A 321 -0.81 13.19 0.11
N TYR A 322 -1.54 13.04 1.22
CA TYR A 322 -3.01 13.09 1.18
C TYR A 322 -3.65 14.42 1.61
N MET A 323 -2.86 15.41 2.06
CA MET A 323 -3.39 16.71 2.53
C MET A 323 -4.33 17.35 1.50
N HIS A 324 -3.92 17.41 0.23
CA HIS A 324 -4.68 18.06 -0.84
C HIS A 324 -5.98 17.29 -1.18
N THR A 325 -5.95 15.96 -1.11
CA THR A 325 -7.16 15.11 -1.26
C THR A 325 -8.18 15.42 -0.16
N HIS A 326 -7.75 15.51 1.10
CA HIS A 326 -8.66 15.87 2.20
C HIS A 326 -9.22 17.29 2.07
N MET A 327 -8.45 18.24 1.51
CA MET A 327 -8.97 19.60 1.23
C MET A 327 -10.12 19.57 0.23
N TYR A 328 -9.93 18.92 -0.91
CA TYR A 328 -10.96 18.81 -1.92
C TYR A 328 -12.22 18.08 -1.41
N GLN A 329 -12.04 17.03 -0.60
CA GLN A 329 -13.16 16.26 -0.02
C GLN A 329 -13.87 16.97 1.15
N SER A 330 -13.41 18.15 1.57
CA SER A 330 -13.98 18.91 2.69
C SER A 330 -15.23 19.75 2.35
N GLY A 331 -15.86 19.50 1.19
CA GLY A 331 -16.98 20.31 0.70
C GLY A 331 -16.49 21.63 0.08
N LEU A 332 -17.28 22.71 0.11
CA LEU A 332 -16.85 23.99 -0.46
C LEU A 332 -15.72 24.66 0.35
N PRO A 333 -14.77 25.35 -0.30
CA PRO A 333 -13.69 26.04 0.39
C PRO A 333 -14.23 27.16 1.29
N THR A 334 -13.84 27.15 2.56
CA THR A 334 -14.14 28.23 3.52
C THR A 334 -13.05 29.30 3.51
N ASP A 335 -13.39 30.53 3.87
CA ASP A 335 -12.40 31.64 3.95
C ASP A 335 -11.24 31.31 4.91
N SER A 336 -11.54 30.63 6.02
CA SER A 336 -10.52 30.18 6.98
C SER A 336 -9.56 29.16 6.33
N SER A 337 -10.10 28.17 5.62
CA SER A 337 -9.29 27.17 4.92
C SER A 337 -8.42 27.81 3.84
N LEU A 338 -8.97 28.73 3.05
CA LEU A 338 -8.23 29.45 2.01
C LEU A 338 -7.13 30.35 2.60
N ASN A 339 -7.39 31.01 3.72
CA ASN A 339 -6.38 31.81 4.42
C ASN A 339 -5.24 30.93 4.96
N ASN A 340 -5.54 29.77 5.54
CA ASN A 340 -4.53 28.83 6.03
C ASN A 340 -3.66 28.31 4.88
N ILE A 341 -4.26 27.91 3.75
CA ILE A 341 -3.53 27.49 2.55
C ILE A 341 -2.62 28.62 2.04
N ARG A 342 -3.15 29.86 2.00
CA ARG A 342 -2.37 31.03 1.57
C ARG A 342 -1.16 31.27 2.48
N ASN A 343 -1.32 31.12 3.80
CA ASN A 343 -0.24 31.27 4.76
C ASN A 343 0.79 30.15 4.62
N PHE A 344 0.33 28.91 4.46
CA PHE A 344 1.19 27.75 4.25
C PHE A 344 2.07 27.91 3.01
N PHE A 345 1.50 28.31 1.86
CA PHE A 345 2.24 28.54 0.62
C PHE A 345 3.21 29.74 0.65
N LYS A 346 3.01 30.67 1.58
CA LYS A 346 3.95 31.77 1.86
C LYS A 346 5.05 31.37 2.85
N SER A 347 4.86 30.29 3.60
CA SER A 347 5.85 29.81 4.55
C SER A 347 7.04 29.18 3.83
N ASN A 348 8.22 29.21 4.47
CA ASN A 348 9.38 28.48 3.97
C ASN A 348 9.22 26.95 4.12
N ARG A 349 8.19 26.47 4.84
CA ARG A 349 7.94 25.05 5.11
C ARG A 349 7.30 24.32 3.93
N TRP A 350 6.49 25.03 3.15
CA TRP A 350 5.89 24.52 1.92
C TRP A 350 6.95 24.01 0.92
N ILE A 351 8.11 24.66 0.83
CA ILE A 351 9.20 24.22 -0.07
C ILE A 351 9.76 22.87 0.38
N ALA A 352 9.97 22.68 1.68
CA ALA A 352 10.46 21.43 2.22
C ALA A 352 9.43 20.29 2.07
N TRP A 353 8.15 20.60 2.28
CA TRP A 353 7.06 19.67 1.99
C TRP A 353 7.08 19.23 0.52
N MET A 354 7.19 20.18 -0.42
CA MET A 354 7.25 19.87 -1.85
C MET A 354 8.43 18.95 -2.18
N GLU A 355 9.61 19.25 -1.66
CA GLU A 355 10.79 18.41 -1.87
C GLU A 355 10.59 16.99 -1.32
N PHE A 356 10.01 16.86 -0.12
CA PHE A 356 9.68 15.55 0.46
C PHE A 356 8.69 14.79 -0.41
N LEU A 357 7.59 15.45 -0.80
CA LEU A 357 6.56 14.86 -1.64
C LEU A 357 7.19 14.30 -2.91
N PHE A 358 8.02 15.07 -3.63
CA PHE A 358 8.69 14.59 -4.83
C PHE A 358 9.59 13.39 -4.62
N MET A 359 10.33 13.32 -3.50
CA MET A 359 11.12 12.12 -3.19
C MET A 359 10.21 10.90 -3.00
N SER A 360 9.14 11.04 -2.22
CA SER A 360 8.17 9.96 -2.01
C SER A 360 7.49 9.51 -3.31
N LEU A 361 7.13 10.46 -4.19
CA LEU A 361 6.50 10.14 -5.48
C LEU A 361 7.42 9.36 -6.43
N ILE A 362 8.73 9.60 -6.37
CA ILE A 362 9.72 8.90 -7.18
C ILE A 362 9.98 7.49 -6.62
N GLU A 363 10.03 7.36 -5.29
CA GLU A 363 10.20 6.07 -4.62
C GLU A 363 9.00 5.14 -4.84
N ASP A 364 7.79 5.69 -4.85
CA ASP A 364 6.55 4.89 -4.91
C ASP A 364 6.01 4.63 -6.31
N ASP A 365 6.66 5.17 -7.35
CA ASP A 365 6.15 5.23 -8.73
C ASP A 365 4.70 5.78 -8.84
N SER A 366 4.27 6.57 -7.83
CA SER A 366 2.88 7.00 -7.65
C SER A 366 2.59 8.38 -8.26
N PHE A 367 3.57 8.99 -8.92
CA PHE A 367 3.52 10.36 -9.45
C PHE A 367 2.25 10.66 -10.26
N TYR A 368 1.82 9.73 -11.13
CA TYR A 368 0.64 9.93 -11.98
C TYR A 368 -0.65 10.08 -11.18
N SER A 369 -0.86 9.23 -10.16
CA SER A 369 -2.05 9.30 -9.31
C SER A 369 -2.12 10.63 -8.55
N GLN A 370 -0.97 11.12 -8.10
CA GLN A 370 -0.86 12.32 -7.28
C GLN A 370 -1.01 13.61 -8.10
N VAL A 371 -0.63 13.58 -9.38
CA VAL A 371 -0.93 14.67 -10.34
C VAL A 371 -2.45 14.81 -10.57
N GLU A 372 -3.18 13.70 -10.67
CA GLU A 372 -4.64 13.75 -10.84
C GLU A 372 -5.33 14.35 -9.60
N GLU A 373 -4.95 13.88 -8.42
CA GLU A 373 -5.48 14.37 -7.14
C GLU A 373 -5.17 15.86 -6.92
N PHE A 374 -3.96 16.30 -7.28
CA PHE A 374 -3.59 17.71 -7.20
C PHE A 374 -4.39 18.58 -8.18
N ASN A 375 -4.72 18.06 -9.38
CA ASN A 375 -5.60 18.76 -10.31
C ASN A 375 -7.03 18.92 -9.76
N LYS A 376 -7.56 17.91 -9.06
CA LYS A 376 -8.86 17.99 -8.36
C LYS A 376 -8.82 19.09 -7.29
N PHE A 377 -7.76 19.15 -6.50
CA PHE A 377 -7.52 20.23 -5.55
C PHE A 377 -7.44 21.62 -6.21
N ALA A 378 -6.72 21.74 -7.34
CA ALA A 378 -6.63 23.01 -8.05
C ALA A 378 -7.98 23.49 -8.61
N SER A 379 -8.81 22.55 -9.09
CA SER A 379 -10.18 22.83 -9.54
C SER A 379 -11.07 23.29 -8.38
N TRP A 380 -10.94 22.65 -7.23
CA TRP A 380 -11.67 22.95 -5.99
C TRP A 380 -11.47 24.38 -5.49
N LEU A 381 -10.31 25.00 -5.75
CA LEU A 381 -10.05 26.39 -5.39
C LEU A 381 -10.93 27.40 -6.14
N GLY A 382 -11.61 26.99 -7.22
CA GLY A 382 -12.52 27.83 -7.99
C GLY A 382 -11.89 29.16 -8.41
N ASP A 383 -12.60 30.26 -8.18
CA ASP A 383 -12.16 31.62 -8.54
C ASP A 383 -10.88 32.08 -7.83
N LYS A 384 -10.52 31.43 -6.71
CA LYS A 384 -9.32 31.75 -5.93
C LYS A 384 -8.06 31.00 -6.39
N LYS A 385 -8.20 30.08 -7.34
CA LYS A 385 -7.12 29.26 -7.91
C LYS A 385 -5.92 30.12 -8.35
N THR A 386 -6.16 31.14 -9.16
CA THR A 386 -5.12 32.03 -9.69
C THR A 386 -4.37 32.76 -8.58
N GLU A 387 -5.10 33.27 -7.59
CA GLU A 387 -4.51 34.01 -6.45
C GLU A 387 -3.62 33.09 -5.60
N ILE A 388 -4.15 31.92 -5.21
CA ILE A 388 -3.50 31.00 -4.27
C ILE A 388 -2.33 30.27 -4.93
N LEU A 389 -2.54 29.68 -6.12
CA LEU A 389 -1.48 29.00 -6.84
C LEU A 389 -0.44 29.98 -7.39
N GLY A 390 -0.83 31.23 -7.67
CA GLY A 390 0.10 32.30 -8.04
C GLY A 390 1.06 32.64 -6.90
N SER A 391 0.55 32.72 -5.66
CA SER A 391 1.39 32.89 -4.47
C SER A 391 2.36 31.73 -4.27
N ALA A 392 1.90 30.48 -4.46
CA ALA A 392 2.75 29.29 -4.37
C ALA A 392 3.84 29.26 -5.45
N SER A 393 3.47 29.64 -6.69
CA SER A 393 4.41 29.75 -7.81
C SER A 393 5.47 30.83 -7.54
N ALA A 394 5.08 31.98 -7.00
CA ALA A 394 6.01 33.05 -6.67
C ALA A 394 7.01 32.64 -5.58
N SER A 395 6.55 32.03 -4.48
CA SER A 395 7.44 31.58 -3.39
C SER A 395 8.42 30.50 -3.88
N LEU A 396 7.92 29.56 -4.68
CA LEU A 396 8.72 28.50 -5.28
C LEU A 396 9.75 29.02 -6.29
N LYS A 397 9.41 30.05 -7.07
CA LYS A 397 10.35 30.70 -7.99
C LYS A 397 11.54 31.30 -7.26
N VAL A 398 11.29 32.00 -6.15
CA VAL A 398 12.35 32.58 -5.31
C VAL A 398 13.24 31.47 -4.73
N ALA A 399 12.64 30.38 -4.23
CA ALA A 399 13.38 29.24 -3.71
C ALA A 399 14.24 28.55 -4.78
N HIS A 400 13.68 28.32 -5.96
CA HIS A 400 14.37 27.75 -7.11
C HIS A 400 15.55 28.62 -7.55
N GLU A 401 15.36 29.94 -7.69
CA GLU A 401 16.45 30.86 -8.06
C GLU A 401 17.55 30.91 -7.00
N LYS A 402 17.20 30.86 -5.71
CA LYS A 402 18.17 30.79 -4.62
C LYS A 402 18.99 29.49 -4.73
N ARG A 403 18.33 28.35 -4.88
CA ARG A 403 18.97 27.04 -4.97
C ARG A 403 19.85 26.91 -6.21
N ALA A 404 19.38 27.43 -7.35
CA ALA A 404 20.15 27.48 -8.59
C ALA A 404 21.44 28.30 -8.47
N ARG A 405 21.45 29.37 -7.65
CA ARG A 405 22.67 30.14 -7.36
C ARG A 405 23.64 29.39 -6.43
N GLU A 406 23.11 28.69 -5.44
CA GLU A 406 23.92 28.02 -4.41
C GLU A 406 24.50 26.68 -4.90
N TYR A 407 23.72 25.89 -5.64
CA TYR A 407 24.04 24.50 -6.01
C TYR A 407 24.13 24.29 -7.54
N GLY A 408 23.71 25.27 -8.34
CA GLY A 408 23.71 25.21 -9.80
C GLY A 408 22.40 24.67 -10.40
N LEU A 409 22.13 25.01 -11.66
CA LEU A 409 20.92 24.56 -12.40
C LEU A 409 20.91 23.05 -12.71
N GLU A 410 22.07 22.40 -12.63
CA GLU A 410 22.22 20.96 -12.86
C GLU A 410 22.07 20.13 -11.57
N ASP A 411 21.87 20.77 -10.43
CA ASP A 411 21.57 20.09 -9.17
C ASP A 411 20.20 19.39 -9.23
N SER A 412 20.12 18.15 -8.74
CA SER A 412 18.93 17.30 -8.88
C SER A 412 17.71 17.92 -8.19
N ARG A 413 17.90 18.53 -7.02
CA ARG A 413 16.80 19.12 -6.24
C ARG A 413 16.38 20.48 -6.80
N THR A 414 17.33 21.26 -7.30
CA THR A 414 17.05 22.47 -8.08
C THR A 414 16.21 22.14 -9.31
N GLN A 415 16.56 21.09 -10.04
CA GLN A 415 15.79 20.60 -11.18
C GLN A 415 14.38 20.15 -10.79
N GLN A 416 14.22 19.44 -9.67
CA GLN A 416 12.91 19.03 -9.13
C GLN A 416 12.00 20.22 -8.81
N LEU A 417 12.50 21.23 -8.08
CA LEU A 417 11.74 22.45 -7.80
C LEU A 417 11.31 23.17 -9.09
N GLY A 418 12.16 23.14 -10.12
CA GLY A 418 11.87 23.74 -11.43
C GLY A 418 10.70 23.08 -12.15
N ILE A 419 10.53 21.76 -12.05
CA ILE A 419 9.38 21.02 -12.61
C ILE A 419 8.09 21.53 -11.99
N PHE A 420 8.08 21.59 -10.66
CA PHE A 420 6.85 21.86 -9.96
C PHE A 420 6.42 23.32 -10.14
N LEU A 421 7.41 24.22 -10.20
CA LEU A 421 7.18 25.60 -10.61
C LEU A 421 6.54 25.68 -11.99
N HIS A 422 6.99 24.83 -12.92
CA HIS A 422 6.39 24.73 -14.24
C HIS A 422 4.98 24.13 -14.21
N TYR A 423 4.75 23.07 -13.46
CA TYR A 423 3.43 22.43 -13.29
C TYR A 423 2.41 23.39 -12.66
N LEU A 424 2.78 24.15 -11.63
CA LEU A 424 1.94 25.21 -11.07
C LEU A 424 1.62 26.29 -12.11
N GLY A 425 2.58 26.62 -12.98
CA GLY A 425 2.36 27.52 -14.10
C GLY A 425 1.30 26.98 -15.07
N TYR A 426 1.34 25.69 -15.39
CA TYR A 426 0.35 25.04 -16.25
C TYR A 426 -1.07 25.08 -15.65
N ILE A 427 -1.20 24.68 -14.38
CA ILE A 427 -2.48 24.72 -13.68
C ILE A 427 -3.01 26.16 -13.60
N HIS A 428 -2.14 27.13 -13.32
CA HIS A 428 -2.48 28.54 -13.19
C HIS A 428 -2.91 29.19 -14.53
N VAL A 429 -2.30 28.79 -15.66
CA VAL A 429 -2.51 29.43 -16.97
C VAL A 429 -3.75 28.92 -17.71
N SER A 430 -4.52 27.98 -17.15
CA SER A 430 -5.78 27.55 -17.76
C SER A 430 -6.99 28.39 -17.30
N PRO A 431 -7.55 29.26 -18.16
CA PRO A 431 -8.97 29.63 -18.11
C PRO A 431 -9.67 29.42 -19.50
N PRO A 432 -10.98 29.74 -19.61
CA PRO A 432 -12.07 28.84 -19.99
C PRO A 432 -12.21 28.56 -21.51
N VAL A 433 -13.18 27.70 -21.82
CA VAL A 433 -13.62 27.07 -23.10
C VAL A 433 -13.67 27.93 -24.38
N ASP A 434 -13.32 29.23 -24.39
CA ASP A 434 -13.53 30.13 -25.54
C ASP A 434 -12.26 30.91 -25.99
N ALA A 435 -11.14 30.23 -26.23
CA ALA A 435 -9.98 30.80 -26.94
C ALA A 435 -9.83 30.14 -28.32
N PRO A 436 -9.50 30.90 -29.39
CA PRO A 436 -9.72 30.48 -30.78
C PRO A 436 -8.95 29.21 -31.17
N ASP A 437 -9.72 28.23 -31.65
CA ASP A 437 -9.43 26.89 -32.19
C ASP A 437 -8.15 26.70 -33.01
N THR A 438 -6.97 26.81 -32.39
CA THR A 438 -5.72 26.31 -33.01
C THR A 438 -4.86 25.43 -32.10
N CYS A 439 -5.22 25.27 -30.82
CA CYS A 439 -4.49 24.40 -29.89
C CYS A 439 -5.38 23.66 -28.86
N ALA A 440 -6.69 23.56 -29.11
CA ALA A 440 -7.59 22.77 -28.29
C ALA A 440 -7.74 21.35 -28.88
N VAL A 441 -7.25 20.37 -28.13
CA VAL A 441 -7.45 18.94 -28.39
C VAL A 441 -8.92 18.61 -28.05
N GLN A 442 -9.83 18.73 -29.01
CA GLN A 442 -11.28 18.57 -28.81
C GLN A 442 -11.80 17.14 -29.03
N SER A 443 -10.92 16.15 -29.21
CA SER A 443 -11.33 14.79 -29.58
C SER A 443 -11.15 13.77 -28.44
N THR A 444 -12.20 13.00 -28.18
CA THR A 444 -12.17 11.77 -27.37
C THR A 444 -11.49 10.59 -28.11
N ASP A 445 -11.09 10.78 -29.37
CA ASP A 445 -10.39 9.78 -30.17
C ASP A 445 -8.87 9.82 -29.91
N PRO A 446 -8.28 8.78 -29.29
CA PRO A 446 -6.87 8.74 -28.92
C PRO A 446 -5.89 8.86 -30.11
N SER A 447 -6.34 8.52 -31.32
CA SER A 447 -5.51 8.50 -32.52
C SER A 447 -5.22 9.90 -33.09
N VAL A 448 -6.18 10.81 -33.00
CA VAL A 448 -6.08 12.20 -33.47
C VAL A 448 -5.15 13.02 -32.57
N ASN A 449 -5.22 12.77 -31.26
CA ASN A 449 -4.39 13.46 -30.26
C ASN A 449 -2.92 13.05 -30.39
N LEU A 450 -2.66 11.77 -30.68
CA LEU A 450 -1.32 11.28 -30.98
C LEU A 450 -0.75 11.91 -32.26
N GLN A 451 -1.53 12.05 -33.33
CA GLN A 451 -1.10 12.71 -34.56
C GLN A 451 -0.80 14.20 -34.38
N GLN A 452 -1.60 14.93 -33.60
CA GLN A 452 -1.35 16.34 -33.31
C GLN A 452 -0.08 16.54 -32.48
N ILE A 453 0.11 15.71 -31.45
CA ILE A 453 1.33 15.67 -30.65
C ILE A 453 2.55 15.33 -31.53
N MET A 454 2.45 14.32 -32.40
CA MET A 454 3.50 13.94 -33.34
C MET A 454 3.84 15.10 -34.30
N GLN A 455 2.85 15.85 -34.77
CA GLN A 455 3.07 17.04 -35.59
C GLN A 455 3.77 18.17 -34.83
N ILE A 456 3.46 18.39 -33.55
CA ILE A 456 4.13 19.40 -32.71
C ILE A 456 5.61 19.05 -32.52
N VAL A 457 5.94 17.78 -32.26
CA VAL A 457 7.33 17.33 -32.13
C VAL A 457 8.06 17.37 -33.49
N GLN A 458 7.40 16.96 -34.59
CA GLN A 458 8.00 16.96 -35.93
C GLN A 458 8.28 18.36 -36.50
N ARG A 459 7.54 19.39 -36.05
CA ARG A 459 7.70 20.76 -36.55
C ARG A 459 9.00 21.45 -36.11
N ASN A 460 9.80 20.85 -35.21
CA ASN A 460 11.15 21.31 -34.85
C ASN A 460 11.25 22.81 -34.46
N GLU A 461 10.17 23.39 -33.94
CA GLU A 461 10.25 24.75 -33.39
C GLU A 461 11.07 24.74 -32.10
N PRO A 462 11.88 25.78 -31.83
CA PRO A 462 12.62 25.91 -30.58
C PRO A 462 11.64 26.17 -29.43
N LEU A 463 11.02 25.09 -28.96
CA LEU A 463 10.14 25.11 -27.80
C LEU A 463 11.01 25.33 -26.56
N PRO A 464 10.67 26.31 -25.70
CA PRO A 464 11.27 26.45 -24.38
C PRO A 464 11.21 25.13 -23.61
N LEU A 465 12.19 24.86 -22.74
CA LEU A 465 12.27 23.62 -21.93
C LEU A 465 10.94 23.26 -21.25
N GLN A 466 10.21 24.30 -20.84
CA GLN A 466 8.84 24.27 -20.30
C GLN A 466 7.87 23.50 -21.21
N PHE A 467 7.77 23.82 -22.49
CA PHE A 467 6.85 23.16 -23.42
C PHE A 467 7.26 21.72 -23.77
N LYS A 468 8.55 21.39 -23.68
CA LYS A 468 9.04 20.02 -23.92
C LYS A 468 8.64 19.07 -22.79
N VAL A 469 8.73 19.53 -21.54
CA VAL A 469 8.31 18.78 -20.36
C VAL A 469 6.78 18.63 -20.33
N ASP A 470 6.04 19.70 -20.64
CA ASP A 470 4.57 19.66 -20.78
C ASP A 470 4.11 18.65 -21.85
N LEU A 471 4.73 18.67 -23.03
CA LEU A 471 4.40 17.74 -24.11
C LEU A 471 4.69 16.28 -23.72
N LEU A 472 5.80 16.03 -23.03
CA LEU A 472 6.15 14.69 -22.53
C LEU A 472 5.15 14.16 -21.50
N PHE A 473 4.77 14.98 -20.51
CA PHE A 473 3.77 14.57 -19.53
C PHE A 473 2.42 14.25 -20.19
N ARG A 474 1.97 15.10 -21.13
CA ARG A 474 0.74 14.87 -21.88
C ARG A 474 0.84 13.63 -22.77
N MET A 475 2.00 13.38 -23.38
CA MET A 475 2.26 12.19 -24.19
C MET A 475 2.18 10.91 -23.39
N ILE A 476 2.81 10.86 -22.21
CA ILE A 476 2.77 9.67 -21.35
C ILE A 476 1.33 9.38 -20.90
N MET A 477 0.61 10.41 -20.47
CA MET A 477 -0.81 10.30 -20.11
C MET A 477 -1.71 9.83 -21.27
N HIS A 478 -1.37 10.18 -22.52
CA HIS A 478 -2.14 9.79 -23.69
C HIS A 478 -1.80 8.38 -24.20
N LEU A 479 -0.52 8.00 -24.18
CA LEU A 479 -0.03 6.71 -24.69
C LEU A 479 -0.48 5.54 -23.83
N GLN A 480 -0.67 5.74 -22.52
CA GLN A 480 -1.33 4.77 -21.63
C GLN A 480 -2.76 4.42 -22.08
N LYS A 481 -3.44 5.31 -22.83
CA LYS A 481 -4.82 5.13 -23.30
C LYS A 481 -4.92 4.50 -24.70
N VAL A 482 -3.84 4.45 -25.48
CA VAL A 482 -3.87 4.04 -26.90
C VAL A 482 -3.35 2.61 -27.04
N LYS A 483 -4.26 1.63 -27.22
CA LYS A 483 -3.90 0.20 -27.35
C LYS A 483 -3.64 -0.30 -28.78
N ARG A 484 -3.80 0.54 -29.81
CA ARG A 484 -3.65 0.10 -31.21
C ARG A 484 -3.02 1.18 -32.07
N LEU A 485 -1.74 1.01 -32.37
CA LEU A 485 -1.04 1.33 -33.63
C LEU A 485 0.36 0.69 -33.52
N THR A 486 1.11 0.56 -34.61
CA THR A 486 2.48 0.02 -34.67
C THR A 486 3.40 0.66 -33.63
N ASP A 487 4.12 -0.15 -32.85
CA ASP A 487 4.69 0.15 -31.51
C ASP A 487 4.95 1.66 -31.25
N PRO A 488 3.94 2.42 -30.77
CA PRO A 488 4.02 3.87 -30.57
C PRO A 488 5.07 4.21 -29.52
N MET A 489 5.37 3.26 -28.64
CA MET A 489 6.40 3.34 -27.63
C MET A 489 7.80 3.32 -28.22
N GLN A 490 8.00 2.64 -29.35
CA GLN A 490 9.28 2.63 -30.05
C GLN A 490 9.53 3.97 -30.76
N ILE A 491 8.48 4.55 -31.36
CA ILE A 491 8.54 5.87 -31.99
C ILE A 491 8.78 6.94 -30.91
N LEU A 492 8.05 6.87 -29.79
CA LEU A 492 8.25 7.75 -28.64
C LEU A 492 9.68 7.64 -28.11
N PHE A 493 10.17 6.41 -27.90
CA PHE A 493 11.53 6.16 -27.43
C PHE A 493 12.55 6.88 -28.31
N GLN A 494 12.47 6.70 -29.64
CA GLN A 494 13.39 7.35 -30.57
C GLN A 494 13.28 8.88 -30.54
N MET A 495 12.06 9.43 -30.45
CA MET A 495 11.84 10.87 -30.42
C MET A 495 12.37 11.52 -29.12
N ILE A 496 12.12 10.91 -27.96
CA ILE A 496 12.65 11.39 -26.69
C ILE A 496 14.18 11.27 -26.67
N LEU A 497 14.71 10.14 -27.14
CA LEU A 497 16.15 9.88 -27.18
C LEU A 497 16.90 10.91 -28.05
N GLN A 498 16.33 11.33 -29.18
CA GLN A 498 16.89 12.39 -30.04
C GLN A 498 17.07 13.73 -29.31
N HIS A 499 16.25 14.00 -28.29
CA HIS A 499 16.28 15.24 -27.52
C HIS A 499 16.80 15.07 -26.09
N ALA A 500 17.19 13.86 -25.70
CA ALA A 500 17.55 13.51 -24.33
C ALA A 500 18.76 14.31 -23.81
N SER A 501 19.68 14.73 -24.69
CA SER A 501 20.80 15.61 -24.34
C SER A 501 20.35 16.96 -23.77
N SER A 502 19.18 17.46 -24.16
CA SER A 502 18.61 18.74 -23.68
C SER A 502 17.66 18.61 -22.49
N MET A 503 17.28 17.38 -22.11
CA MET A 503 16.31 17.12 -21.04
C MET A 503 16.98 16.98 -19.65
N PRO A 504 16.39 17.50 -18.57
CA PRO A 504 16.89 17.28 -17.22
C PRO A 504 16.99 15.80 -16.83
N VAL A 505 17.87 15.49 -15.87
CA VAL A 505 18.15 14.12 -15.41
C VAL A 505 16.90 13.41 -14.92
N TYR A 506 16.08 14.08 -14.11
CA TYR A 506 14.87 13.48 -13.56
C TYR A 506 13.81 13.16 -14.63
N VAL A 507 13.71 13.92 -15.73
CA VAL A 507 12.72 13.65 -16.80
C VAL A 507 13.06 12.31 -17.43
N LEU A 508 14.34 12.10 -17.70
CA LEU A 508 14.84 10.88 -18.31
C LEU A 508 14.76 9.70 -17.33
N LEU A 509 14.88 9.94 -16.02
CA LEU A 509 14.60 8.92 -15.01
C LEU A 509 13.12 8.53 -15.00
N LEU A 510 12.21 9.50 -14.97
CA LEU A 510 10.76 9.24 -15.03
C LEU A 510 10.37 8.44 -16.27
N VAL A 511 10.92 8.82 -17.44
CA VAL A 511 10.68 8.08 -18.67
C VAL A 511 11.32 6.68 -18.58
N GLY A 512 12.55 6.56 -18.08
CA GLY A 512 13.22 5.28 -17.87
C GLY A 512 12.41 4.33 -16.98
N ASN A 513 11.95 4.81 -15.82
CA ASN A 513 11.10 4.07 -14.88
C ASN A 513 9.81 3.63 -15.56
N PHE A 514 9.14 4.53 -16.29
CA PHE A 514 7.93 4.17 -17.04
C PHE A 514 8.16 3.02 -18.04
N TYR A 515 9.30 3.01 -18.75
CA TYR A 515 9.65 1.90 -19.64
C TYR A 515 10.02 0.62 -18.87
N GLU A 516 10.60 0.74 -17.67
CA GLU A 516 10.85 -0.40 -16.77
C GLU A 516 9.54 -1.03 -16.29
N THR A 517 8.58 -0.23 -15.80
CA THR A 517 7.27 -0.68 -15.28
C THR A 517 6.45 -1.43 -16.34
N ILE A 518 6.59 -1.07 -17.62
CA ILE A 518 5.93 -1.79 -18.73
C ILE A 518 6.77 -2.93 -19.32
N HIS A 519 7.85 -3.33 -18.65
CA HIS A 519 8.80 -4.38 -19.04
C HIS A 519 9.45 -4.17 -20.43
N LYS A 520 9.62 -2.91 -20.84
CA LYS A 520 10.34 -2.50 -22.05
C LYS A 520 11.78 -2.14 -21.69
N TYR A 521 12.50 -3.16 -21.23
CA TYR A 521 13.81 -3.07 -20.60
C TYR A 521 14.90 -2.43 -21.47
N GLU A 522 14.91 -2.71 -22.78
CA GLU A 522 15.90 -2.12 -23.69
C GLU A 522 15.76 -0.59 -23.77
N GLN A 523 14.51 -0.10 -23.82
CA GLN A 523 14.20 1.33 -23.85
C GLN A 523 14.52 1.99 -22.50
N ALA A 524 14.19 1.32 -21.38
CA ALA A 524 14.51 1.77 -20.04
C ALA A 524 16.03 1.94 -19.84
N ILE A 525 16.82 0.89 -20.19
CA ILE A 525 18.29 0.95 -20.19
C ILE A 525 18.78 2.10 -21.08
N GLY A 526 18.17 2.29 -22.25
CA GLY A 526 18.51 3.39 -23.16
C GLY A 526 18.47 4.76 -22.48
N PHE A 527 17.41 5.05 -21.73
CA PHE A 527 17.30 6.30 -20.97
C PHE A 527 18.26 6.34 -19.79
N TYR A 528 18.34 5.28 -18.99
CA TYR A 528 19.24 5.20 -17.84
C TYR A 528 20.70 5.41 -18.24
N LEU A 529 21.15 4.90 -19.38
CA LEU A 529 22.49 5.15 -19.91
C LEU A 529 22.70 6.62 -20.31
N VAL A 530 21.68 7.30 -20.86
CA VAL A 530 21.77 8.74 -21.13
C VAL A 530 21.90 9.50 -19.81
N VAL A 531 21.09 9.15 -18.80
CA VAL A 531 21.17 9.80 -17.49
C VAL A 531 22.52 9.55 -16.86
N LEU A 532 23.02 8.33 -16.89
CA LEU A 532 24.32 7.94 -16.34
C LEU A 532 25.45 8.79 -16.95
N ARG A 533 25.45 9.02 -18.27
CA ARG A 533 26.40 9.93 -18.94
C ARG A 533 26.28 11.37 -18.46
N LYS A 534 25.08 11.85 -18.15
CA LYS A 534 24.85 13.21 -17.63
C LYS A 534 25.32 13.40 -16.20
N VAL A 535 25.16 12.37 -15.36
CA VAL A 535 25.56 12.41 -13.95
C VAL A 535 26.97 11.86 -13.72
N GLU A 536 27.69 11.47 -14.77
CA GLU A 536 28.94 10.70 -14.66
C GLU A 536 30.01 11.40 -13.79
N ALA A 537 30.12 12.73 -13.92
CA ALA A 537 31.03 13.58 -13.16
C ALA A 537 30.60 13.84 -11.70
N LYS A 538 29.38 13.44 -11.31
CA LYS A 538 28.82 13.64 -9.96
C LYS A 538 28.79 12.31 -9.20
N GLU A 539 29.55 12.20 -8.11
CA GLU A 539 29.41 11.09 -7.15
C GLU A 539 28.18 11.33 -6.25
N GLY A 540 26.97 11.29 -6.81
CA GLY A 540 25.71 11.53 -6.10
C GLY A 540 24.79 10.31 -6.05
N ARG A 541 23.86 10.28 -5.08
CA ARG A 541 22.88 9.18 -4.87
C ARG A 541 22.20 8.70 -6.16
N VAL A 542 21.78 9.65 -7.00
CA VAL A 542 21.12 9.39 -8.29
C VAL A 542 21.96 8.51 -9.22
N LYS A 543 23.30 8.69 -9.25
CA LYS A 543 24.19 7.86 -10.06
C LYS A 543 24.12 6.39 -9.65
N PHE A 544 24.14 6.11 -8.35
CA PHE A 544 24.13 4.73 -7.86
C PHE A 544 22.74 4.10 -7.91
N LEU A 545 21.68 4.91 -7.79
CA LEU A 545 20.32 4.47 -8.10
C LEU A 545 20.23 3.97 -9.54
N ILE A 546 20.72 4.74 -10.52
CA ILE A 546 20.69 4.33 -11.94
C ILE A 546 21.50 3.07 -12.20
N LEU A 547 22.70 2.98 -11.62
CA LEU A 547 23.53 1.80 -11.74
C LEU A 547 22.85 0.56 -11.13
N HIS A 548 22.15 0.74 -10.00
CA HIS A 548 21.35 -0.32 -9.39
C HIS A 548 20.19 -0.74 -10.31
N SER A 549 19.40 0.21 -10.84
CA SER A 549 18.28 -0.09 -11.74
C SER A 549 18.74 -0.78 -13.03
N ILE A 550 19.83 -0.33 -13.65
CA ILE A 550 20.42 -1.02 -14.82
C ILE A 550 20.86 -2.43 -14.44
N GLY A 551 21.49 -2.60 -13.28
CA GLY A 551 21.91 -3.90 -12.76
C GLY A 551 20.74 -4.86 -12.57
N LYS A 552 19.66 -4.40 -11.92
CA LYS A 552 18.41 -5.14 -11.75
C LYS A 552 17.82 -5.58 -13.09
N ILE A 553 17.67 -4.65 -14.04
CA ILE A 553 17.12 -4.98 -15.37
C ILE A 553 17.98 -6.04 -16.09
N TYR A 554 19.31 -5.94 -16.02
CA TYR A 554 20.17 -6.96 -16.63
C TYR A 554 20.05 -8.32 -15.93
N SER A 555 19.73 -8.36 -14.63
CA SER A 555 19.41 -9.61 -13.92
C SER A 555 18.15 -10.24 -14.50
N GLU A 556 17.08 -9.45 -14.65
CA GLU A 556 15.79 -9.90 -15.21
C GLU A 556 15.91 -10.38 -16.67
N LEU A 557 16.86 -9.82 -17.44
CA LEU A 557 17.19 -10.26 -18.80
C LEU A 557 18.09 -11.51 -18.85
N GLY A 558 18.48 -12.10 -17.71
CA GLY A 558 19.40 -13.23 -17.62
C GLY A 558 20.86 -12.89 -17.97
N GLN A 559 21.20 -11.61 -18.06
CA GLN A 559 22.56 -11.14 -18.35
C GLN A 559 23.34 -10.88 -17.05
N TYR A 560 23.49 -11.92 -16.24
CA TYR A 560 24.02 -11.87 -14.87
C TYR A 560 25.41 -11.25 -14.75
N ARG A 561 26.31 -11.50 -15.72
CA ARG A 561 27.66 -10.91 -15.70
C ARG A 561 27.62 -9.38 -15.86
N THR A 562 26.82 -8.90 -16.80
CA THR A 562 26.60 -7.46 -17.03
C THR A 562 25.92 -6.84 -15.81
N SER A 563 24.92 -7.52 -15.24
CA SER A 563 24.26 -7.11 -14.01
C SER A 563 25.26 -6.85 -12.88
N LEU A 564 26.17 -7.81 -12.59
CA LEU A 564 27.19 -7.65 -11.56
C LEU A 564 28.16 -6.48 -11.82
N GLU A 565 28.49 -6.16 -13.07
CA GLU A 565 29.34 -5.01 -13.37
C GLU A 565 28.70 -3.68 -12.90
N PHE A 566 27.39 -3.55 -13.10
CA PHE A 566 26.62 -2.39 -12.68
C PHE A 566 26.36 -2.39 -11.17
N LEU A 567 25.93 -3.54 -10.61
CA LEU A 567 25.64 -3.68 -9.19
C LEU A 567 26.89 -3.49 -8.31
N ARG A 568 28.07 -3.96 -8.73
CA ARG A 568 29.33 -3.71 -7.98
C ARG A 568 29.69 -2.23 -7.93
N LYS A 569 29.47 -1.49 -9.02
CA LYS A 569 29.68 -0.03 -9.06
C LYS A 569 28.67 0.70 -8.19
N ALA A 570 27.40 0.27 -8.23
CA ALA A 570 26.35 0.81 -7.38
C ALA A 570 26.66 0.58 -5.90
N LEU A 571 27.04 -0.66 -5.54
CA LEU A 571 27.34 -1.07 -4.17
C LEU A 571 28.53 -0.29 -3.60
N ALA A 572 29.67 -0.27 -4.30
CA ALA A 572 30.85 0.46 -3.84
C ALA A 572 30.57 1.96 -3.65
N GLY A 573 29.72 2.53 -4.52
CA GLY A 573 29.26 3.91 -4.42
C GLY A 573 28.33 4.17 -3.23
N ARG A 574 27.34 3.29 -3.03
CA ARG A 574 26.38 3.36 -1.92
C ARG A 574 27.07 3.14 -0.58
N GLU A 575 28.00 2.19 -0.46
CA GLU A 575 28.82 2.01 0.75
C GLU A 575 29.62 3.26 1.09
N LYS A 576 30.22 3.94 0.10
CA LYS A 576 31.01 5.16 0.30
C LYS A 576 30.14 6.37 0.68
N THR A 577 28.95 6.50 0.09
CA THR A 577 28.11 7.70 0.21
C THR A 577 27.03 7.59 1.28
N LEU A 578 26.38 6.43 1.39
CA LEU A 578 25.27 6.17 2.31
C LEU A 578 25.72 5.38 3.55
N GLY A 579 26.84 4.67 3.46
CA GLY A 579 27.29 3.72 4.46
C GLY A 579 26.78 2.30 4.20
N THR A 580 27.37 1.34 4.92
CA THR A 580 27.08 -0.10 4.80
C THR A 580 25.75 -0.51 5.42
N GLU A 581 25.18 0.34 6.28
CA GLU A 581 23.95 0.07 7.04
C GLU A 581 22.69 0.67 6.38
N HIS A 582 22.86 1.41 5.29
CA HIS A 582 21.74 2.05 4.60
C HIS A 582 20.93 1.04 3.79
N GLU A 583 19.61 1.20 3.78
CA GLU A 583 18.67 0.29 3.10
C GLU A 583 18.97 0.13 1.61
N ASP A 584 19.15 1.22 0.85
CA ASP A 584 19.63 1.15 -0.53
C ASP A 584 20.91 0.31 -0.76
N THR A 585 21.84 0.36 0.19
CA THR A 585 23.07 -0.46 0.13
C THR A 585 22.71 -1.93 0.29
N LEU A 586 21.84 -2.25 1.25
CA LEU A 586 21.33 -3.61 1.51
C LEU A 586 20.51 -4.16 0.34
N LEU A 587 19.63 -3.36 -0.27
CA LEU A 587 18.88 -3.75 -1.48
C LEU A 587 19.80 -4.07 -2.65
N THR A 588 20.94 -3.36 -2.76
CA THR A 588 21.94 -3.70 -3.79
C THR A 588 22.65 -5.01 -3.48
N ILE A 589 22.87 -5.29 -2.19
CA ILE A 589 23.43 -6.56 -1.74
C ILE A 589 22.48 -7.70 -2.09
N ASP A 590 21.19 -7.59 -1.78
CA ASP A 590 20.20 -8.64 -2.04
C ASP A 590 20.19 -9.03 -3.54
N ILE A 591 20.03 -8.06 -4.45
CA ILE A 591 20.06 -8.35 -5.89
C ILE A 591 21.42 -8.92 -6.32
N SER A 592 22.53 -8.42 -5.75
CA SER A 592 23.86 -8.97 -6.08
C SER A 592 23.98 -10.43 -5.63
N CYS A 593 23.41 -10.80 -4.48
CA CYS A 593 23.38 -12.15 -3.96
C CYS A 593 22.60 -13.08 -4.88
N ASP A 594 21.39 -12.70 -5.29
CA ASP A 594 20.57 -13.46 -6.24
C ASP A 594 21.33 -13.71 -7.55
N VAL A 595 21.98 -12.66 -8.08
CA VAL A 595 22.77 -12.77 -9.31
C VAL A 595 24.01 -13.66 -9.13
N TYR A 596 24.65 -13.65 -7.95
CA TYR A 596 25.73 -14.58 -7.66
C TYR A 596 25.23 -16.02 -7.56
N GLU A 597 24.04 -16.25 -6.99
CA GLU A 597 23.42 -17.57 -6.88
C GLU A 597 23.05 -18.13 -8.26
N ASP A 598 22.46 -17.31 -9.13
CA ASP A 598 22.18 -17.67 -10.53
C ASP A 598 23.47 -18.03 -11.32
N LEU A 599 24.59 -17.42 -10.96
CA LEU A 599 25.92 -17.75 -11.49
C LEU A 599 26.60 -18.93 -10.78
N ASN A 600 25.94 -19.57 -9.81
CA ASN A 600 26.48 -20.62 -8.95
C ASN A 600 27.74 -20.19 -8.16
N GLN A 601 27.86 -18.89 -7.87
CA GLN A 601 28.93 -18.25 -7.12
C GLN A 601 28.57 -18.05 -5.65
N TYR A 602 28.11 -19.12 -5.01
CA TYR A 602 27.59 -19.15 -3.64
C TYR A 602 28.54 -18.56 -2.58
N SER A 603 29.86 -18.68 -2.74
CA SER A 603 30.82 -18.10 -1.80
C SER A 603 30.77 -16.56 -1.74
N TYR A 604 30.54 -15.91 -2.89
CA TYR A 604 30.42 -14.46 -2.95
C TYR A 604 29.06 -13.99 -2.40
N SER A 605 27.98 -14.71 -2.68
CA SER A 605 26.66 -14.45 -2.06
C SER A 605 26.78 -14.54 -0.53
N LEU A 606 27.42 -15.60 -0.01
CA LEU A 606 27.59 -15.81 1.43
C LEU A 606 28.32 -14.65 2.13
N GLU A 607 29.41 -14.15 1.55
CA GLU A 607 30.15 -13.01 2.10
C GLU A 607 29.30 -11.75 2.19
N LEU A 608 28.50 -11.49 1.15
CA LEU A 608 27.61 -10.33 1.10
C LEU A 608 26.42 -10.48 2.06
N LEU A 609 25.77 -11.63 2.11
CA LEU A 609 24.67 -11.90 3.03
C LEU A 609 25.12 -11.78 4.50
N LYS A 610 26.32 -12.24 4.85
CA LYS A 610 26.87 -12.05 6.20
C LYS A 610 27.08 -10.58 6.56
N LYS A 611 27.53 -9.75 5.61
CA LYS A 611 27.62 -8.29 5.81
C LYS A 611 26.23 -7.68 6.00
N ALA A 612 25.27 -8.07 5.15
CA ALA A 612 23.89 -7.60 5.25
C ALA A 612 23.24 -8.01 6.57
N LEU A 613 23.50 -9.22 7.07
CA LEU A 613 22.98 -9.70 8.35
C LEU A 613 23.46 -8.81 9.51
N VAL A 614 24.76 -8.53 9.60
CA VAL A 614 25.31 -7.67 10.67
C VAL A 614 24.72 -6.26 10.62
N ALA A 615 24.56 -5.71 9.42
CA ALA A 615 23.95 -4.40 9.22
C ALA A 615 22.47 -4.40 9.59
N ARG A 616 21.72 -5.43 9.17
CA ARG A 616 20.30 -5.62 9.47
C ARG A 616 20.09 -5.81 10.96
N GLU A 617 20.80 -6.70 11.65
CA GLU A 617 20.68 -6.88 13.11
C GLU A 617 20.90 -5.60 13.93
N LYS A 618 21.75 -4.69 13.43
CA LYS A 618 22.03 -3.42 14.09
C LYS A 618 20.93 -2.37 13.84
N THR A 619 20.34 -2.36 12.64
CA THR A 619 19.37 -1.33 12.19
C THR A 619 17.91 -1.75 12.33
N LEU A 620 17.67 -3.05 12.21
CA LEU A 620 16.44 -3.81 12.29
C LEU A 620 16.64 -4.83 13.41
N ARG A 621 15.68 -4.94 14.34
CA ARG A 621 15.82 -5.90 15.45
C ARG A 621 16.07 -7.32 14.90
N PRO A 622 16.69 -8.24 15.65
CA PRO A 622 16.96 -9.60 15.17
C PRO A 622 15.72 -10.33 14.64
N GLU A 623 14.54 -10.04 15.20
CA GLU A 623 13.26 -10.62 14.77
C GLU A 623 12.56 -9.85 13.63
N HIS A 624 13.21 -8.88 13.00
CA HIS A 624 12.64 -8.20 11.83
C HIS A 624 12.60 -9.15 10.61
N GLU A 625 11.55 -9.08 9.80
CA GLU A 625 11.33 -9.96 8.66
C GLU A 625 12.53 -9.99 7.70
N ASP A 626 13.09 -8.84 7.31
CA ASP A 626 14.28 -8.79 6.45
C ASP A 626 15.53 -9.45 7.06
N THR A 627 15.69 -9.35 8.39
CA THR A 627 16.79 -10.02 9.10
C THR A 627 16.59 -11.53 9.04
N LEU A 628 15.36 -12.00 9.27
CA LEU A 628 14.98 -13.41 9.18
C LEU A 628 15.10 -13.95 7.75
N PHE A 629 14.76 -13.15 6.75
CA PHE A 629 14.95 -13.46 5.33
C PHE A 629 16.43 -13.60 4.98
N THR A 630 17.28 -12.72 5.52
CA THR A 630 18.74 -12.82 5.35
C THR A 630 19.30 -14.10 5.99
N LEU A 631 18.86 -14.44 7.20
CA LEU A 631 19.23 -15.69 7.87
C LEU A 631 18.82 -16.91 7.04
N TYR A 632 17.59 -16.90 6.51
CA TYR A 632 17.10 -17.93 5.62
C TYR A 632 17.97 -18.06 4.36
N ASN A 633 18.28 -16.95 3.68
CA ASN A 633 19.14 -16.99 2.48
C ASN A 633 20.55 -17.49 2.78
N ILE A 634 21.12 -17.16 3.95
CA ILE A 634 22.40 -17.74 4.38
C ILE A 634 22.29 -19.26 4.51
N GLY A 635 21.21 -19.76 5.12
CA GLY A 635 20.93 -21.19 5.22
C GLY A 635 20.81 -21.86 3.84
N TRP A 636 20.16 -21.19 2.89
CA TRP A 636 20.02 -21.64 1.50
C TRP A 636 21.36 -21.69 0.75
N VAL A 637 22.20 -20.68 0.92
CA VAL A 637 23.54 -20.65 0.31
C VAL A 637 24.42 -21.76 0.89
N TYR A 638 24.36 -22.02 2.19
CA TYR A 638 25.06 -23.16 2.80
C TYR A 638 24.56 -24.51 2.28
N TYR A 639 23.25 -24.67 2.06
CA TYR A 639 22.67 -25.87 1.44
C TYR A 639 23.26 -26.11 0.04
N ASN A 640 23.32 -25.07 -0.81
CA ASN A 640 23.88 -25.18 -2.16
C ASN A 640 25.40 -25.41 -2.18
N LEU A 641 26.12 -24.97 -1.13
CA LEU A 641 27.53 -25.31 -0.90
C LEU A 641 27.73 -26.75 -0.38
N GLY A 642 26.67 -27.49 -0.08
CA GLY A 642 26.73 -28.83 0.51
C GLY A 642 27.10 -28.84 2.00
N GLN A 643 27.05 -27.69 2.66
CA GLN A 643 27.33 -27.50 4.09
C GLN A 643 26.02 -27.57 4.88
N TYR A 644 25.47 -28.78 4.94
CA TYR A 644 24.12 -29.03 5.45
C TYR A 644 23.98 -28.78 6.96
N THR A 645 25.04 -28.98 7.74
CA THR A 645 25.03 -28.70 9.19
C THR A 645 24.86 -27.21 9.49
N GLU A 646 25.65 -26.37 8.82
CA GLU A 646 25.59 -24.92 8.91
C GLU A 646 24.24 -24.42 8.34
N SER A 647 23.76 -25.01 7.26
CA SER A 647 22.44 -24.71 6.70
C SER A 647 21.32 -24.89 7.74
N LEU A 648 21.32 -26.01 8.48
CA LEU A 648 20.34 -26.26 9.55
C LEU A 648 20.41 -25.20 10.66
N GLU A 649 21.60 -24.79 11.10
CA GLU A 649 21.74 -23.77 12.15
C GLU A 649 21.03 -22.46 11.77
N PHE A 650 21.24 -22.00 10.53
CA PHE A 650 20.62 -20.78 10.02
C PHE A 650 19.11 -20.95 9.77
N PHE A 651 18.69 -22.07 9.17
CA PHE A 651 17.26 -22.33 8.95
C PHE A 651 16.48 -22.48 10.25
N TYR A 652 17.04 -23.09 11.31
CA TYR A 652 16.36 -23.14 12.61
C TYR A 652 16.26 -21.78 13.28
N THR A 653 17.31 -20.96 13.16
CA THR A 653 17.28 -19.59 13.69
C THR A 653 16.23 -18.75 12.97
N ALA A 654 16.16 -18.83 11.64
CA ALA A 654 15.14 -18.18 10.83
C ALA A 654 13.72 -18.70 11.16
N LEU A 655 13.56 -20.02 11.32
CA LEU A 655 12.29 -20.66 11.69
C LEU A 655 11.75 -20.12 13.01
N ALA A 656 12.56 -20.15 14.07
CA ALA A 656 12.15 -19.70 15.39
C ALA A 656 11.74 -18.22 15.39
N GLY A 657 12.43 -17.39 14.59
CA GLY A 657 12.05 -16.01 14.37
C GLY A 657 10.71 -15.87 13.64
N ARG A 658 10.55 -16.56 12.50
CA ARG A 658 9.34 -16.51 11.67
C ARG A 658 8.10 -17.06 12.39
N GLU A 659 8.23 -18.13 13.15
CA GLU A 659 7.13 -18.66 13.98
C GLU A 659 6.67 -17.64 15.02
N LYS A 660 7.59 -16.88 15.61
CA LYS A 660 7.29 -15.84 16.59
C LYS A 660 6.67 -14.58 15.97
N THR A 661 7.08 -14.21 14.76
CA THR A 661 6.71 -12.93 14.12
C THR A 661 5.52 -13.06 13.18
N LEU A 662 5.55 -14.07 12.30
CA LEU A 662 4.57 -14.34 11.26
C LEU A 662 3.55 -15.40 11.69
N GLY A 663 3.96 -16.32 12.57
CA GLY A 663 3.18 -17.45 13.01
C GLY A 663 3.58 -18.77 12.32
N PRO A 664 3.19 -19.92 12.89
CA PRO A 664 3.60 -21.25 12.40
C PRO A 664 2.97 -21.64 11.06
N GLU A 665 1.84 -21.03 10.70
CA GLU A 665 1.09 -21.33 9.46
C GLU A 665 1.37 -20.32 8.34
N HIS A 666 2.25 -19.33 8.56
CA HIS A 666 2.61 -18.39 7.50
C HIS A 666 3.42 -19.09 6.39
N GLU A 667 3.19 -18.70 5.14
CA GLU A 667 3.82 -19.30 3.96
C GLU A 667 5.35 -19.37 4.07
N ASP A 668 6.00 -18.26 4.46
CA ASP A 668 7.46 -18.23 4.67
C ASP A 668 7.96 -19.16 5.79
N THR A 669 7.14 -19.40 6.82
CA THR A 669 7.46 -20.33 7.90
C THR A 669 7.38 -21.76 7.39
N LEU A 670 6.32 -22.08 6.64
CA LEU A 670 6.11 -23.38 6.00
C LEU A 670 7.17 -23.67 4.92
N PHE A 671 7.56 -22.67 4.13
CA PHE A 671 8.65 -22.77 3.16
C PHE A 671 9.99 -23.03 3.84
N ASN A 672 10.26 -22.39 4.99
CA ASN A 672 11.45 -22.68 5.79
C ASN A 672 11.45 -24.12 6.32
N LEU A 673 10.32 -24.63 6.83
CA LEU A 673 10.17 -26.02 7.28
C LEU A 673 10.41 -27.02 6.13
N TYR A 674 9.84 -26.73 4.96
CA TYR A 674 10.04 -27.52 3.75
C TYR A 674 11.54 -27.62 3.39
N ASN A 675 12.27 -26.51 3.46
CA ASN A 675 13.71 -26.52 3.15
C ASN A 675 14.56 -27.21 4.22
N ILE A 676 14.18 -27.16 5.49
CA ILE A 676 14.78 -28.01 6.54
C ILE A 676 14.59 -29.50 6.19
N GLY A 677 13.39 -29.88 5.72
CA GLY A 677 13.11 -31.24 5.23
C GLY A 677 14.06 -31.68 4.11
N TRP A 678 14.36 -30.78 3.17
CA TRP A 678 15.35 -31.03 2.11
C TRP A 678 16.78 -31.19 2.66
N VAL A 679 17.17 -30.43 3.67
CA VAL A 679 18.50 -30.59 4.28
C VAL A 679 18.64 -31.97 4.91
N TYR A 680 17.63 -32.42 5.66
CA TYR A 680 17.61 -33.78 6.22
C TYR A 680 17.60 -34.88 5.15
N TYR A 681 16.87 -34.66 4.05
CA TYR A 681 16.91 -35.57 2.90
C TYR A 681 18.32 -35.71 2.34
N LYS A 682 19.06 -34.60 2.15
CA LYS A 682 20.44 -34.62 1.66
C LYS A 682 21.42 -35.24 2.66
N LEU A 683 21.13 -35.16 3.95
CA LEU A 683 21.89 -35.86 5.00
C LEU A 683 21.55 -37.36 5.10
N GLY A 684 20.58 -37.87 4.33
CA GLY A 684 20.12 -39.26 4.38
C GLY A 684 19.26 -39.60 5.59
N GLN A 685 18.79 -38.58 6.32
CA GLN A 685 17.92 -38.70 7.50
C GLN A 685 16.45 -38.60 7.04
N TYR A 686 15.99 -39.66 6.37
CA TYR A 686 14.71 -39.66 5.68
C TYR A 686 13.50 -39.58 6.63
N THR A 687 13.61 -40.11 7.85
CA THR A 687 12.56 -40.04 8.87
C THR A 687 12.29 -38.62 9.33
N GLU A 688 13.35 -37.90 9.70
CA GLU A 688 13.29 -36.50 10.11
C GLU A 688 12.85 -35.61 8.94
N SER A 689 13.34 -35.90 7.74
CA SER A 689 12.90 -35.24 6.51
C SER A 689 11.39 -35.35 6.28
N LEU A 690 10.83 -36.57 6.42
CA LEU A 690 9.39 -36.80 6.30
C LEU A 690 8.60 -36.03 7.36
N ASP A 691 9.05 -35.99 8.61
CA ASP A 691 8.37 -35.23 9.68
C ASP A 691 8.24 -33.74 9.32
N PHE A 692 9.31 -33.14 8.81
CA PHE A 692 9.30 -31.73 8.36
C PHE A 692 8.41 -31.52 7.14
N PHE A 693 8.48 -32.42 6.14
CA PHE A 693 7.61 -32.32 4.96
C PHE A 693 6.13 -32.52 5.31
N HIS A 694 5.77 -33.44 6.20
CA HIS A 694 4.40 -33.63 6.67
C HIS A 694 3.88 -32.42 7.46
N THR A 695 4.73 -31.82 8.29
CA THR A 695 4.38 -30.59 9.02
C THR A 695 4.13 -29.43 8.05
N SER A 696 5.02 -29.24 7.07
CA SER A 696 4.83 -28.26 5.99
C SER A 696 3.57 -28.55 5.17
N LEU A 697 3.32 -29.81 4.80
CA LEU A 697 2.15 -30.23 4.03
C LEU A 697 0.85 -29.87 4.78
N THR A 698 0.77 -30.22 6.06
CA THR A 698 -0.42 -29.93 6.88
C THR A 698 -0.69 -28.44 6.96
N GLY A 699 0.36 -27.61 7.13
CA GLY A 699 0.23 -26.16 7.13
C GLY A 699 -0.16 -25.59 5.76
N ARG A 700 0.43 -26.09 4.67
CA ARG A 700 0.13 -25.67 3.30
C ARG A 700 -1.30 -26.06 2.89
N GLU A 701 -1.76 -27.26 3.23
CA GLU A 701 -3.15 -27.70 3.01
C GLU A 701 -4.15 -26.75 3.69
N LYS A 702 -3.83 -26.26 4.90
CA LYS A 702 -4.69 -25.34 5.64
C LYS A 702 -4.64 -23.90 5.11
N THR A 703 -3.47 -23.46 4.66
CA THR A 703 -3.21 -22.05 4.31
C THR A 703 -3.46 -21.77 2.83
N LEU A 704 -2.93 -22.63 1.96
CA LEU A 704 -2.99 -22.52 0.50
C LEU A 704 -4.10 -23.37 -0.13
N GLY A 705 -4.53 -24.41 0.59
CA GLY A 705 -5.47 -25.41 0.09
C GLY A 705 -4.79 -26.67 -0.45
N PRO A 706 -5.55 -27.77 -0.60
CA PRO A 706 -5.02 -29.06 -1.05
C PRO A 706 -4.58 -29.07 -2.53
N GLU A 707 -5.16 -28.22 -3.36
CA GLU A 707 -4.92 -28.14 -4.81
C GLU A 707 -3.78 -27.19 -5.21
N HIS A 708 -3.21 -26.44 -4.25
CA HIS A 708 -2.15 -25.47 -4.54
C HIS A 708 -0.87 -26.18 -5.00
N GLU A 709 -0.15 -25.58 -5.97
CA GLU A 709 1.08 -26.15 -6.56
C GLU A 709 2.10 -26.55 -5.50
N ASP A 710 2.37 -25.66 -4.53
CA ASP A 710 3.26 -25.95 -3.40
C ASP A 710 2.81 -27.10 -2.49
N THR A 711 1.50 -27.30 -2.33
CA THR A 711 0.93 -28.41 -1.55
C THR A 711 1.14 -29.71 -2.31
N LEU A 712 0.77 -29.74 -3.60
CA LEU A 712 0.94 -30.88 -4.49
C LEU A 712 2.42 -31.27 -4.64
N HIS A 713 3.30 -30.29 -4.81
CA HIS A 713 4.74 -30.54 -4.85
C HIS A 713 5.24 -31.18 -3.54
N THR A 714 4.75 -30.72 -2.38
CA THR A 714 5.13 -31.34 -1.10
C THR A 714 4.65 -32.79 -1.02
N ILE A 715 3.45 -33.10 -1.51
CA ILE A 715 2.93 -34.47 -1.62
C ILE A 715 3.83 -35.32 -2.51
N ASP A 716 4.23 -34.81 -3.69
CA ASP A 716 5.10 -35.53 -4.60
C ASP A 716 6.47 -35.85 -3.99
N VAL A 717 7.04 -34.91 -3.23
CA VAL A 717 8.30 -35.13 -2.51
C VAL A 717 8.15 -36.20 -1.44
N ILE A 718 7.09 -36.15 -0.63
CA ILE A 718 6.80 -37.17 0.39
C ILE A 718 6.60 -38.53 -0.27
N CYS A 719 5.80 -38.62 -1.34
CA CYS A 719 5.57 -39.86 -2.07
C CYS A 719 6.86 -40.45 -2.61
N GLY A 720 7.74 -39.60 -3.18
CA GLY A 720 9.05 -40.02 -3.67
C GLY A 720 9.95 -40.59 -2.57
N ILE A 721 9.94 -40.00 -1.37
CA ILE A 721 10.70 -40.51 -0.22
C ILE A 721 10.09 -41.81 0.29
N CYS A 722 8.76 -41.90 0.44
CA CYS A 722 8.08 -43.12 0.87
C CYS A 722 8.32 -44.28 -0.11
N GLU A 723 8.29 -44.03 -1.42
CA GLU A 723 8.64 -45.04 -2.43
C GLU A 723 10.09 -45.51 -2.32
N TYR A 724 11.03 -44.58 -2.07
CA TYR A 724 12.43 -44.91 -1.82
C TYR A 724 12.59 -45.79 -0.57
N LEU A 725 11.80 -45.53 0.49
CA LEU A 725 11.77 -46.33 1.71
C LEU A 725 10.92 -47.61 1.63
N SER A 726 10.38 -47.95 0.45
CA SER A 726 9.46 -49.09 0.23
C SER A 726 8.14 -49.00 1.02
N GLN A 727 7.73 -47.80 1.43
CA GLN A 727 6.44 -47.49 2.06
C GLN A 727 5.37 -47.17 1.00
N TYR A 728 5.14 -48.13 0.10
CA TYR A 728 4.19 -47.98 -1.02
C TYR A 728 2.73 -47.70 -0.62
N PRO A 729 2.19 -48.27 0.48
CA PRO A 729 0.82 -47.97 0.91
C PRO A 729 0.60 -46.49 1.25
N ASP A 730 1.54 -45.90 1.98
CA ASP A 730 1.46 -44.51 2.44
C ASP A 730 1.58 -43.53 1.26
N SER A 731 2.50 -43.80 0.33
CA SER A 731 2.61 -43.06 -0.95
C SER A 731 1.34 -43.16 -1.80
N LEU A 732 0.74 -44.36 -1.91
CA LEU A 732 -0.48 -44.56 -2.68
C LEU A 732 -1.70 -43.83 -2.09
N GLU A 733 -1.80 -43.76 -0.76
CA GLU A 733 -2.86 -43.03 -0.06
C GLU A 733 -2.73 -41.51 -0.29
N LEU A 734 -1.52 -40.96 -0.17
CA LEU A 734 -1.22 -39.55 -0.43
C LEU A 734 -1.46 -39.15 -1.89
N ARG A 735 -1.01 -39.97 -2.86
CA ARG A 735 -1.30 -39.72 -4.28
C ARG A 735 -2.79 -39.75 -4.59
N LYS A 736 -3.54 -40.68 -4.00
CA LYS A 736 -5.00 -40.71 -4.14
C LYS A 736 -5.65 -39.44 -3.59
N LYS A 737 -5.15 -38.94 -2.44
CA LYS A 737 -5.61 -37.67 -1.86
C LYS A 737 -5.35 -36.50 -2.81
N ALA A 738 -4.19 -36.44 -3.46
CA ALA A 738 -3.83 -35.42 -4.44
C ALA A 738 -4.54 -35.53 -5.80
N LEU A 739 -5.06 -36.71 -6.16
CA LEU A 739 -5.82 -36.94 -7.40
C LEU A 739 -7.33 -36.68 -7.27
N ILE A 740 -7.82 -36.58 -6.03
CA ILE A 740 -9.25 -36.40 -5.69
C ILE A 740 -9.53 -34.95 -5.27
N ALA A 741 -8.54 -34.25 -4.71
CA ALA A 741 -8.49 -32.80 -4.68
C ALA A 741 -8.27 -32.30 -6.12
#